data_AF-A0A4Q6CKU2-F1
#
_entry.id   AF-A0A4Q6CKU2-F1
#
_cell.length_a   1.000
_cell.length_b   1.000
_cell.length_c   1.000
_cell.angle_alpha   90.00
_cell.angle_beta   90.00
_cell.angle_gamma   90.00
#
_symmetry.space_group_name_H-M   'P 1'
#
loop_
_entity.id
_entity.type
_entity.pdbx_description
1 polymer ?
#
loop_
_entity_poly.entity_id
_entity_poly.type
_entity_poly.pdbx_seq_one_letter_code
_entity_poly.pdbx_strand_id
1 'polypeptide(L)'
;MRKNILLKATSLAAAVVLIPFGFNACSPFTARRSEATFSSLAVGEKLYESNCKSCHGEIDKSTKLNRGTDFIANAIVNEPQMKSLASLTRDDLDSIAAALGSRTIGKKYVCTDTRQRGKSENGFRRLSYGEIKNTLADIFGQDVIDSMSSLSSMSLDQVQKSVTEFNPSMTKAQVTSTLNLNLEISERVSQDPNLLNRFAPPCAAQQLASGLQDACLADFIDKVGKRIHRRPVTLEQKADYTALYKSGEIASLLGAEKLQVLIAKMLQAPEAQFLYLVSAGAPVDGRAKLDAYSVANRLSYSLTSSGPDTELMAKADSGEVMDPNKLQVQANRLLESARGRSRIHGIFSVWLNLANTKLPTENAIRRAGMNSSIGIQNSYRAYAMHEIYEYAEYLVFNNGTFYDLMTSNYAFPRTSELAYVLGLPSVYNGGAPLVTSGPRRGLFGRPAFLINNSDRESVIKRGVVLRTRFLCDPVPPPPADLDAAIGDAGNSFDQNQFSSREVAAKLTANGSCITCHSQLNPLGFVMSAYGPLGEYRTTEKTYNGDGSVFREFPINTSVANVNVDSANDNVSSSDDFAELMGRSAKGKACLATYAFRMLHMREEEDSDKCALADVESMLQSGMPLKQVFLKNATSDDIYWRGF
;
A
#
# COMPACT_ATOMS: atom_id res chain seq x y z
N MET A 1 -13.00 18.74 41.40
CA MET A 1 -14.41 18.88 40.96
C MET A 1 -14.50 19.30 39.49
N ARG A 2 -13.88 20.41 39.05
CA ARG A 2 -13.89 20.88 37.63
C ARG A 2 -13.37 19.87 36.59
N LYS A 3 -12.22 19.23 36.84
CA LYS A 3 -11.68 18.16 35.97
C LYS A 3 -12.62 16.95 35.84
N ASN A 4 -13.36 16.62 36.92
CA ASN A 4 -14.36 15.55 36.90
C ASN A 4 -15.63 15.96 36.16
N ILE A 5 -16.01 17.24 36.15
CA ILE A 5 -17.14 17.74 35.33
C ILE A 5 -16.78 17.69 33.85
N LEU A 6 -15.57 18.12 33.47
CA LEU A 6 -15.04 18.01 32.11
C LEU A 6 -14.97 16.55 31.64
N LEU A 7 -14.41 15.65 32.47
CA LEU A 7 -14.37 14.21 32.18
C LEU A 7 -15.76 13.57 32.12
N LYS A 8 -16.69 13.98 32.99
CA LYS A 8 -18.06 13.43 33.02
C LYS A 8 -18.89 13.91 31.83
N ALA A 9 -18.82 15.20 31.46
CA ALA A 9 -19.47 15.75 30.28
C ALA A 9 -18.92 15.15 28.98
N THR A 10 -17.61 14.90 28.92
CA THR A 10 -16.98 14.29 27.73
C THR A 10 -17.17 12.76 27.68
N SER A 11 -17.31 12.07 28.82
CA SER A 11 -17.64 10.63 28.87
C SER A 11 -19.11 10.31 28.64
N LEU A 12 -20.04 11.18 29.06
CA LEU A 12 -21.45 11.12 28.66
C LEU A 12 -21.58 11.26 27.12
N ALA A 13 -20.72 12.07 26.50
CA ALA A 13 -20.61 12.14 25.05
C ALA A 13 -20.04 10.86 24.40
N ALA A 14 -19.13 10.14 25.08
CA ALA A 14 -18.51 8.90 24.61
C ALA A 14 -19.38 7.64 24.81
N ALA A 15 -20.34 7.66 25.75
CA ALA A 15 -21.20 6.51 26.07
C ALA A 15 -22.13 6.08 24.93
N VAL A 16 -22.28 6.89 23.87
CA VAL A 16 -23.07 6.58 22.67
C VAL A 16 -22.28 5.75 21.63
N VAL A 17 -20.97 5.57 21.82
CA VAL A 17 -20.06 4.91 20.85
C VAL A 17 -20.12 3.36 20.93
N LEU A 18 -20.87 2.78 21.87
CA LEU A 18 -20.98 1.32 22.08
C LEU A 18 -22.41 0.84 21.82
N ILE A 19 -22.84 0.82 20.56
CA ILE A 19 -24.00 0.02 20.13
C ILE A 19 -23.50 -1.06 19.15
N PRO A 20 -23.72 -2.36 19.42
CA PRO A 20 -23.40 -3.40 18.45
C PRO A 20 -24.48 -3.36 17.36
N PHE A 21 -24.11 -2.91 16.16
CA PHE A 21 -24.98 -3.01 14.99
C PHE A 21 -25.04 -4.47 14.54
N GLY A 22 -26.21 -5.10 14.67
CA GLY A 22 -26.45 -6.48 14.28
C GLY A 22 -26.50 -6.67 12.77
N PHE A 23 -25.67 -7.58 12.26
CA PHE A 23 -25.73 -8.05 10.87
C PHE A 23 -26.59 -9.31 10.78
N ASN A 24 -27.59 -9.32 9.90
CA ASN A 24 -28.30 -10.53 9.49
C ASN A 24 -27.67 -11.11 8.22
N ALA A 25 -27.49 -12.43 8.21
CA ALA A 25 -26.80 -13.19 7.16
C ALA A 25 -27.76 -13.91 6.18
N CYS A 26 -27.18 -14.24 5.02
CA CYS A 26 -27.51 -15.32 4.05
C CYS A 26 -28.56 -15.10 2.93
N SER A 27 -28.10 -15.29 1.68
CA SER A 27 -28.61 -16.29 0.71
C SER A 27 -27.69 -16.42 -0.53
N PRO A 28 -27.52 -17.60 -1.16
CA PRO A 28 -26.70 -17.78 -2.37
C PRO A 28 -27.53 -17.74 -3.66
N PHE A 29 -26.95 -17.22 -4.75
CA PHE A 29 -27.53 -17.26 -6.10
C PHE A 29 -26.49 -17.82 -7.10
N THR A 30 -26.89 -18.79 -7.91
CA THR A 30 -26.08 -19.43 -8.96
C THR A 30 -26.38 -18.82 -10.34
N ALA A 31 -25.37 -18.63 -11.18
CA ALA A 31 -25.56 -18.26 -12.59
C ALA A 31 -24.47 -18.84 -13.51
N ARG A 32 -24.92 -19.45 -14.63
CA ARG A 32 -24.12 -19.99 -15.75
C ARG A 32 -23.54 -18.88 -16.63
N ARG A 33 -22.38 -19.14 -17.26
CA ARG A 33 -21.71 -18.29 -18.28
C ARG A 33 -21.45 -19.07 -19.58
N SER A 34 -21.36 -18.35 -20.71
CA SER A 34 -21.23 -18.86 -22.09
C SER A 34 -19.80 -18.84 -22.65
N GLU A 35 -19.60 -19.68 -23.68
CA GLU A 35 -18.35 -20.27 -24.19
C GLU A 35 -17.85 -19.59 -25.49
N ALA A 36 -16.52 -19.45 -25.65
CA ALA A 36 -15.84 -19.57 -26.97
C ALA A 36 -14.30 -19.52 -26.90
N THR A 37 -13.69 -18.85 -25.91
CA THR A 37 -12.25 -19.01 -25.55
C THR A 37 -12.06 -19.87 -24.28
N PHE A 38 -13.17 -20.44 -23.82
CA PHE A 38 -13.35 -21.23 -22.59
C PHE A 38 -12.89 -22.68 -22.70
N SER A 39 -12.63 -23.22 -23.91
CA SER A 39 -12.57 -24.68 -24.07
C SER A 39 -11.36 -25.31 -23.35
N SER A 40 -10.15 -24.75 -23.42
CA SER A 40 -8.98 -25.35 -22.74
C SER A 40 -9.01 -25.18 -21.21
N LEU A 41 -9.47 -24.03 -20.72
CA LEU A 41 -9.57 -23.77 -19.28
C LEU A 41 -10.70 -24.60 -18.65
N ALA A 42 -11.90 -24.60 -19.24
CA ALA A 42 -13.02 -25.38 -18.71
C ALA A 42 -12.79 -26.89 -18.80
N VAL A 43 -12.05 -27.35 -19.82
CA VAL A 43 -11.58 -28.75 -19.89
C VAL A 43 -10.61 -29.03 -18.76
N GLY A 44 -9.62 -28.17 -18.54
CA GLY A 44 -8.69 -28.27 -17.41
C GLY A 44 -9.37 -28.27 -16.04
N GLU A 45 -10.39 -27.45 -15.85
CA GLU A 45 -11.19 -27.38 -14.63
C GLU A 45 -11.96 -28.67 -14.36
N LYS A 46 -12.62 -29.21 -15.38
CA LYS A 46 -13.33 -30.49 -15.29
C LYS A 46 -12.37 -31.64 -15.04
N LEU A 47 -11.21 -31.64 -15.70
CA LEU A 47 -10.17 -32.63 -15.50
C LEU A 47 -9.62 -32.55 -14.06
N TYR A 48 -9.34 -31.35 -13.54
CA TYR A 48 -8.92 -31.17 -12.16
C TYR A 48 -10.01 -31.60 -11.17
N GLU A 49 -11.26 -31.21 -11.41
CA GLU A 49 -12.39 -31.55 -10.55
C GLU A 49 -12.59 -33.07 -10.47
N SER A 50 -12.41 -33.77 -11.58
CA SER A 50 -12.59 -35.23 -11.65
C SER A 50 -11.41 -36.01 -11.07
N ASN A 51 -10.19 -35.48 -11.18
CA ASN A 51 -8.97 -36.26 -10.93
C ASN A 51 -8.15 -35.78 -9.71
N CYS A 52 -8.31 -34.54 -9.28
CA CYS A 52 -7.41 -33.89 -8.33
C CYS A 52 -8.11 -33.30 -7.10
N LYS A 53 -9.35 -32.82 -7.25
CA LYS A 53 -10.10 -32.07 -6.22
C LYS A 53 -10.26 -32.82 -4.90
N SER A 54 -10.53 -34.13 -4.93
CA SER A 54 -10.74 -34.92 -3.72
C SER A 54 -9.56 -34.89 -2.76
N CYS A 55 -8.34 -34.76 -3.30
CA CYS A 55 -7.10 -34.73 -2.52
C CYS A 55 -6.55 -33.32 -2.33
N HIS A 56 -6.81 -32.41 -3.26
CA HIS A 56 -6.17 -31.10 -3.30
C HIS A 56 -7.11 -29.93 -2.99
N GLY A 57 -8.41 -30.19 -2.79
CA GLY A 57 -9.44 -29.19 -2.54
C GLY A 57 -10.00 -28.59 -3.83
N GLU A 58 -11.00 -27.73 -3.68
CA GLU A 58 -11.59 -26.96 -4.80
C GLU A 58 -10.51 -26.25 -5.60
N ILE A 59 -10.67 -26.16 -6.91
CA ILE A 59 -9.62 -25.66 -7.79
C ILE A 59 -9.19 -24.22 -7.47
N ASP A 60 -10.12 -23.36 -7.02
CA ASP A 60 -9.86 -22.00 -6.54
C ASP A 60 -9.02 -21.93 -5.25
N LYS A 61 -9.00 -23.01 -4.48
CA LYS A 61 -8.32 -23.14 -3.19
C LYS A 61 -7.34 -24.31 -3.19
N SER A 62 -6.93 -24.75 -4.37
CA SER A 62 -6.14 -25.95 -4.52
C SER A 62 -4.83 -25.82 -3.74
N THR A 63 -4.45 -26.86 -3.01
CA THR A 63 -3.10 -26.95 -2.42
C THR A 63 -2.00 -27.05 -3.49
N LYS A 64 -2.37 -27.20 -4.76
CA LYS A 64 -1.49 -27.37 -5.93
C LYS A 64 -1.68 -26.28 -6.98
N LEU A 65 -2.07 -25.07 -6.59
CA LEU A 65 -2.07 -23.91 -7.48
C LEU A 65 -0.68 -23.66 -8.10
N ASN A 66 -0.67 -23.12 -9.33
CA ASN A 66 0.51 -22.74 -10.10
C ASN A 66 1.48 -23.89 -10.46
N ARG A 67 0.98 -25.13 -10.53
CA ARG A 67 1.77 -26.28 -11.02
C ARG A 67 1.69 -26.41 -12.53
N GLY A 68 2.85 -26.35 -13.17
CA GLY A 68 3.01 -26.59 -14.60
C GLY A 68 2.92 -28.08 -14.95
N THR A 69 2.71 -28.36 -16.23
CA THR A 69 2.50 -29.71 -16.79
C THR A 69 3.55 -30.72 -16.36
N ASP A 70 4.83 -30.33 -16.43
CA ASP A 70 5.94 -31.21 -16.05
C ASP A 70 5.92 -31.59 -14.57
N PHE A 71 5.45 -30.68 -13.71
CA PHE A 71 5.30 -30.97 -12.29
C PHE A 71 4.21 -32.02 -12.05
N ILE A 72 3.08 -31.90 -12.75
CA ILE A 72 1.97 -32.83 -12.62
C ILE A 72 2.37 -34.20 -13.17
N ALA A 73 2.99 -34.23 -14.36
CA ALA A 73 3.50 -35.46 -14.97
C ALA A 73 4.49 -36.19 -14.05
N ASN A 74 5.43 -35.43 -13.47
CA ASN A 74 6.44 -35.97 -12.55
C ASN A 74 5.81 -36.50 -11.25
N ALA A 75 4.79 -35.82 -10.72
CA ALA A 75 4.07 -36.26 -9.54
C ALA A 75 3.28 -37.56 -9.79
N ILE A 76 2.64 -37.71 -10.95
CA ILE A 76 1.91 -38.94 -11.33
C ILE A 76 2.84 -40.15 -11.37
N VAL A 77 4.08 -39.97 -11.81
CA VAL A 77 5.07 -41.06 -11.88
C VAL A 77 5.59 -41.44 -10.49
N ASN A 78 5.84 -40.45 -9.62
CA ASN A 78 6.58 -40.66 -8.38
C ASN A 78 5.72 -40.79 -7.12
N GLU A 79 4.46 -40.35 -7.14
CA GLU A 79 3.55 -40.44 -6.00
C GLU A 79 2.66 -41.68 -6.13
N PRO A 80 2.77 -42.68 -5.23
CA PRO A 80 1.97 -43.91 -5.30
C PRO A 80 0.45 -43.67 -5.38
N GLN A 81 -0.04 -42.62 -4.72
CA GLN A 81 -1.47 -42.27 -4.70
C GLN A 81 -1.97 -41.68 -6.03
N MET A 82 -1.06 -41.25 -6.92
CA MET A 82 -1.40 -40.63 -8.21
C MET A 82 -1.22 -41.56 -9.40
N LYS A 83 -0.75 -42.81 -9.20
CA LYS A 83 -0.51 -43.77 -10.29
C LYS A 83 -1.75 -44.09 -11.13
N SER A 84 -2.94 -43.98 -10.56
CA SER A 84 -4.20 -44.15 -11.28
C SER A 84 -4.46 -43.08 -12.34
N LEU A 85 -3.73 -41.96 -12.30
CA LEU A 85 -3.82 -40.85 -13.25
C LEU A 85 -2.86 -40.98 -14.43
N ALA A 86 -2.11 -42.09 -14.54
CA ALA A 86 -1.14 -42.31 -15.62
C ALA A 86 -1.75 -42.38 -17.04
N SER A 87 -3.08 -42.46 -17.13
CA SER A 87 -3.83 -42.41 -18.39
C SER A 87 -4.08 -40.98 -18.91
N LEU A 88 -3.83 -39.94 -18.12
CA LEU A 88 -3.96 -38.55 -18.57
C LEU A 88 -2.88 -38.24 -19.61
N THR A 89 -3.31 -37.70 -20.75
CA THR A 89 -2.41 -37.33 -21.84
C THR A 89 -1.65 -36.05 -21.52
N ARG A 90 -0.59 -35.75 -22.28
CA ARG A 90 0.15 -34.49 -22.15
C ARG A 90 -0.79 -33.27 -22.26
N ASP A 91 -1.73 -33.29 -23.20
CA ASP A 91 -2.70 -32.22 -23.42
C ASP A 91 -3.69 -32.07 -22.25
N ASP A 92 -4.07 -33.19 -21.61
CA ASP A 92 -4.87 -33.16 -20.37
C ASP A 92 -4.09 -32.51 -19.23
N LEU A 93 -2.81 -32.87 -19.09
CA LEU A 93 -1.92 -32.29 -18.09
C LEU A 93 -1.66 -30.81 -18.35
N ASP A 94 -1.50 -30.40 -19.61
CA ASP A 94 -1.38 -29.00 -20.01
C ASP A 94 -2.65 -28.22 -19.68
N SER A 95 -3.83 -28.83 -19.88
CA SER A 95 -5.12 -28.22 -19.55
C SER A 95 -5.30 -28.09 -18.03
N ILE A 96 -4.96 -29.12 -17.24
CA ILE A 96 -4.99 -29.07 -15.78
C ILE A 96 -3.99 -28.03 -15.27
N ALA A 97 -2.77 -28.01 -15.82
CA ALA A 97 -1.75 -27.03 -15.47
C ALA A 97 -2.19 -25.60 -15.78
N ALA A 98 -2.86 -25.39 -16.92
CA ALA A 98 -3.45 -24.10 -17.26
C ALA A 98 -4.55 -23.70 -16.26
N ALA A 99 -5.40 -24.64 -15.85
CA ALA A 99 -6.47 -24.41 -14.87
C ALA A 99 -5.95 -24.15 -13.44
N LEU A 100 -4.85 -24.80 -13.07
CA LEU A 100 -4.10 -24.54 -11.83
C LEU A 100 -3.26 -23.27 -11.89
N GLY A 101 -2.82 -22.90 -13.09
CA GLY A 101 -1.79 -21.90 -13.38
C GLY A 101 -2.20 -20.45 -13.18
N SER A 102 -3.45 -20.16 -12.84
CA SER A 102 -3.93 -18.78 -12.85
C SER A 102 -5.22 -18.58 -12.07
N ARG A 103 -5.21 -18.82 -10.75
CA ARG A 103 -6.37 -18.45 -9.91
C ARG A 103 -6.11 -17.43 -8.83
N THR A 104 -4.86 -17.12 -8.55
CA THR A 104 -4.57 -16.05 -7.60
C THR A 104 -4.07 -14.78 -8.26
N ILE A 105 -2.99 -14.72 -9.05
CA ILE A 105 -2.51 -13.40 -9.52
C ILE A 105 -1.94 -13.46 -10.95
N GLY A 106 -2.40 -12.52 -11.79
CA GLY A 106 -2.47 -12.64 -13.25
C GLY A 106 -3.91 -12.66 -13.80
N LYS A 107 -4.94 -12.43 -12.96
CA LYS A 107 -6.31 -12.19 -13.41
C LYS A 107 -6.27 -11.04 -14.42
N LYS A 108 -6.47 -11.32 -15.71
CA LYS A 108 -6.94 -10.31 -16.65
C LYS A 108 -8.26 -9.83 -16.06
N TYR A 109 -8.25 -8.65 -15.44
CA TYR A 109 -9.47 -8.11 -14.87
C TYR A 109 -10.35 -7.71 -16.06
N VAL A 110 -11.49 -8.40 -16.20
CA VAL A 110 -12.46 -8.08 -17.25
C VAL A 110 -13.68 -7.50 -16.59
N CYS A 111 -13.96 -6.23 -16.87
CA CYS A 111 -15.21 -5.61 -16.49
C CYS A 111 -16.35 -6.30 -17.27
N THR A 112 -17.15 -7.10 -16.57
CA THR A 112 -18.27 -7.83 -17.18
C THR A 112 -19.63 -7.21 -16.84
N ASP A 113 -19.69 -6.39 -15.79
CA ASP A 113 -20.91 -5.70 -15.34
C ASP A 113 -20.52 -4.42 -14.58
N THR A 114 -20.77 -3.25 -15.16
CA THR A 114 -20.45 -1.96 -14.53
C THR A 114 -21.26 -1.68 -13.28
N ARG A 115 -22.37 -2.40 -13.06
CA ARG A 115 -23.16 -2.32 -11.82
C ARG A 115 -22.42 -2.95 -10.63
N GLN A 116 -21.25 -3.56 -10.83
CA GLN A 116 -20.39 -4.02 -9.73
C GLN A 116 -19.52 -2.90 -9.14
N ARG A 117 -19.37 -1.77 -9.83
CA ARG A 117 -18.54 -0.65 -9.37
C ARG A 117 -18.96 -0.17 -7.99
N GLY A 118 -17.98 -0.02 -7.10
CA GLY A 118 -18.18 0.38 -5.71
C GLY A 118 -18.93 -0.60 -4.80
N LYS A 119 -19.35 -1.80 -5.25
CA LYS A 119 -20.15 -2.73 -4.41
C LYS A 119 -19.39 -3.30 -3.21
N SER A 120 -18.09 -3.51 -3.33
CA SER A 120 -17.22 -3.92 -2.23
C SER A 120 -16.89 -2.78 -1.26
N GLU A 121 -17.23 -1.54 -1.62
CA GLU A 121 -16.87 -0.42 -0.78
C GLU A 121 -17.84 -0.30 0.40
N ASN A 122 -17.32 -0.65 1.58
CA ASN A 122 -18.02 -0.46 2.83
C ASN A 122 -18.26 1.03 3.08
N GLY A 123 -19.45 1.39 3.57
CA GLY A 123 -19.83 2.78 3.83
C GLY A 123 -18.98 3.49 4.90
N PHE A 124 -18.08 2.76 5.58
CA PHE A 124 -17.23 3.25 6.66
C PHE A 124 -15.78 2.78 6.49
N ARG A 125 -14.83 3.73 6.50
CA ARG A 125 -13.39 3.45 6.56
C ARG A 125 -12.75 4.28 7.66
N ARG A 126 -12.20 3.64 8.70
CA ARG A 126 -11.37 4.34 9.70
C ARG A 126 -10.14 5.00 9.03
N LEU A 127 -9.74 6.17 9.49
CA LEU A 127 -8.53 6.85 9.05
C LEU A 127 -7.30 6.20 9.70
N SER A 128 -6.21 6.08 8.94
CA SER A 128 -4.91 5.69 9.47
C SER A 128 -4.34 6.79 10.39
N TYR A 129 -3.31 6.44 11.17
CA TYR A 129 -2.62 7.43 12.01
C TYR A 129 -2.15 8.66 11.21
N GLY A 130 -1.51 8.43 10.05
CA GLY A 130 -1.00 9.50 9.20
C GLY A 130 -2.12 10.41 8.67
N GLU A 131 -3.25 9.81 8.29
CA GLU A 131 -4.43 10.56 7.85
C GLU A 131 -5.05 11.39 8.97
N ILE A 132 -5.13 10.87 10.19
CA ILE A 132 -5.60 11.63 11.37
C ILE A 132 -4.66 12.80 11.65
N LYS A 133 -3.34 12.56 11.67
CA LYS A 133 -2.34 13.61 11.87
C LYS A 133 -2.49 14.73 10.83
N ASN A 134 -2.59 14.37 9.55
CA ASN A 134 -2.75 15.34 8.47
C ASN A 134 -4.07 16.11 8.54
N THR A 135 -5.18 15.41 8.83
CA THR A 135 -6.51 16.01 8.95
C THR A 135 -6.54 17.01 10.10
N LEU A 136 -5.94 16.66 11.23
CA LEU A 136 -5.82 17.56 12.37
C LEU A 136 -4.92 18.76 12.05
N ALA A 137 -3.83 18.55 11.33
CA ALA A 137 -2.95 19.64 10.91
C ALA A 137 -3.64 20.61 9.94
N ASP A 138 -4.56 20.12 9.11
CA ASP A 138 -5.39 20.98 8.25
C ASP A 138 -6.41 21.79 9.02
N ILE A 139 -7.08 21.17 9.99
CA ILE A 139 -8.13 21.84 10.75
C ILE A 139 -7.52 22.83 11.75
N PHE A 140 -6.46 22.43 12.46
CA PHE A 140 -5.93 23.12 13.64
C PHE A 140 -4.48 23.60 13.48
N GLY A 141 -3.83 23.35 12.34
CA GLY A 141 -2.45 23.79 12.09
C GLY A 141 -1.37 22.80 12.52
N GLN A 142 -0.36 22.64 11.67
CA GLN A 142 0.77 21.73 11.88
C GLN A 142 1.54 22.04 13.18
N ASP A 143 1.68 23.32 13.52
CA ASP A 143 2.32 23.81 14.74
C ASP A 143 1.63 23.33 16.02
N VAL A 144 0.30 23.28 16.02
CA VAL A 144 -0.48 22.72 17.13
C VAL A 144 -0.18 21.24 17.25
N ILE A 145 -0.26 20.51 16.14
CA ILE A 145 -0.13 19.04 16.08
C ILE A 145 1.26 18.57 16.49
N ASP A 146 2.33 19.22 16.04
CA ASP A 146 3.70 18.78 16.36
C ASP A 146 4.07 18.99 17.84
N SER A 147 3.33 19.84 18.56
CA SER A 147 3.51 20.06 20.00
C SER A 147 2.69 19.11 20.89
N MET A 148 1.88 18.23 20.31
CA MET A 148 0.97 17.35 21.06
C MET A 148 1.65 16.06 21.52
N SER A 149 1.56 15.81 22.83
CA SER A 149 2.13 14.60 23.43
C SER A 149 1.28 13.36 23.15
N SER A 150 -0.05 13.50 23.12
CA SER A 150 -0.97 12.36 22.89
C SER A 150 -0.73 11.67 21.54
N LEU A 151 -0.43 12.42 20.48
CA LEU A 151 -0.15 11.87 19.14
C LEU A 151 1.06 10.92 19.12
N SER A 152 2.08 11.18 19.94
CA SER A 152 3.26 10.30 20.02
C SER A 152 2.96 8.96 20.72
N SER A 153 1.90 8.93 21.53
CA SER A 153 1.49 7.77 22.33
C SER A 153 0.33 6.96 21.71
N MET A 154 -0.18 7.36 20.55
CA MET A 154 -1.30 6.68 19.92
C MET A 154 -0.89 5.34 19.31
N SER A 155 -1.53 4.28 19.76
CA SER A 155 -1.43 2.94 19.15
C SER A 155 -2.43 2.81 18.00
N LEU A 156 -2.27 3.62 16.95
CA LEU A 156 -3.09 3.53 15.74
C LEU A 156 -2.34 2.85 14.61
N ASP A 157 -3.12 2.22 13.73
CA ASP A 157 -2.63 1.48 12.58
C ASP A 157 -1.83 2.42 11.65
N GLN A 158 -0.66 1.95 11.27
CA GLN A 158 0.22 2.59 10.29
C GLN A 158 0.12 1.80 9.00
N VAL A 159 -0.06 2.47 7.87
CA VAL A 159 -0.02 1.83 6.56
C VAL A 159 1.40 1.97 6.03
N GLN A 160 2.27 1.00 6.39
CA GLN A 160 3.68 1.02 6.05
C GLN A 160 4.06 -0.07 5.04
N LYS A 161 3.47 -1.26 5.18
CA LYS A 161 3.77 -2.46 4.39
C LYS A 161 2.58 -2.94 3.58
N SER A 162 1.37 -2.72 4.09
CA SER A 162 0.13 -3.13 3.44
C SER A 162 -1.04 -2.28 3.92
N VAL A 163 -2.05 -2.14 3.05
CA VAL A 163 -3.34 -1.56 3.41
C VAL A 163 -4.14 -2.44 4.38
N THR A 164 -3.71 -3.68 4.61
CA THR A 164 -4.29 -4.62 5.60
C THR A 164 -3.66 -4.55 6.98
N GLU A 165 -2.63 -3.71 7.20
CA GLU A 165 -2.16 -3.37 8.56
C GLU A 165 -3.20 -2.56 9.35
N PHE A 166 -4.36 -2.34 8.75
CA PHE A 166 -5.47 -1.56 9.22
C PHE A 166 -6.66 -2.46 9.61
N ASN A 167 -7.19 -2.25 10.80
CA ASN A 167 -8.42 -2.84 11.30
C ASN A 167 -9.52 -1.76 11.36
N PRO A 168 -10.71 -1.99 10.80
CA PRO A 168 -11.81 -1.03 10.90
C PRO A 168 -12.35 -0.89 12.34
N SER A 169 -12.14 -1.88 13.21
CA SER A 169 -12.53 -1.88 14.61
C SER A 169 -11.46 -1.26 15.51
N MET A 170 -11.91 -0.54 16.55
CA MET A 170 -11.02 0.04 17.55
C MET A 170 -10.82 -0.90 18.74
N THR A 171 -9.58 -1.04 19.21
CA THR A 171 -9.32 -1.62 20.53
C THR A 171 -9.68 -0.62 21.64
N LYS A 172 -9.88 -1.12 22.87
CA LYS A 172 -10.08 -0.25 24.05
C LYS A 172 -8.95 0.77 24.24
N ALA A 173 -7.72 0.38 23.94
CA ALA A 173 -6.56 1.28 24.00
C ALA A 173 -6.70 2.40 22.95
N GLN A 174 -7.08 2.06 21.72
CA GLN A 174 -7.30 3.02 20.64
C GLN A 174 -8.43 4.01 20.96
N VAL A 175 -9.52 3.54 21.56
CA VAL A 175 -10.63 4.42 22.00
C VAL A 175 -10.12 5.42 23.04
N THR A 176 -9.40 4.95 24.05
CA THR A 176 -8.83 5.83 25.09
C THR A 176 -7.82 6.84 24.52
N SER A 177 -6.89 6.40 23.67
CA SER A 177 -5.91 7.29 23.03
C SER A 177 -6.58 8.36 22.18
N THR A 178 -7.66 8.01 21.48
CA THR A 178 -8.42 8.95 20.65
C THR A 178 -9.20 9.95 21.49
N LEU A 179 -9.80 9.51 22.60
CA LEU A 179 -10.45 10.43 23.54
C LEU A 179 -9.43 11.41 24.11
N ASN A 180 -8.26 10.95 24.54
CA ASN A 180 -7.21 11.81 25.08
C ASN A 180 -6.72 12.83 24.04
N LEU A 181 -6.57 12.42 22.78
CA LEU A 181 -6.25 13.32 21.67
C LEU A 181 -7.30 14.43 21.52
N ASN A 182 -8.58 14.05 21.49
CA ASN A 182 -9.71 14.98 21.33
C ASN A 182 -9.81 15.96 22.50
N LEU A 183 -9.48 15.50 23.72
CA LEU A 183 -9.43 16.35 24.91
C LEU A 183 -8.24 17.31 24.87
N GLU A 184 -7.04 16.84 24.52
CA GLU A 184 -5.84 17.70 24.45
C GLU A 184 -6.01 18.78 23.38
N ILE A 185 -6.54 18.44 22.21
CA ILE A 185 -6.70 19.42 21.13
C ILE A 185 -7.81 20.44 21.43
N SER A 186 -8.94 19.98 21.98
CA SER A 186 -10.02 20.89 22.39
C SER A 186 -9.56 21.82 23.51
N GLU A 187 -8.73 21.36 24.45
CA GLU A 187 -8.15 22.18 25.50
C GLU A 187 -7.27 23.28 24.91
N ARG A 188 -6.29 22.92 24.09
CA ARG A 188 -5.36 23.87 23.47
C ARG A 188 -6.07 24.93 22.63
N VAL A 189 -7.01 24.51 21.78
CA VAL A 189 -7.72 25.42 20.87
C VAL A 189 -8.68 26.35 21.63
N SER A 190 -9.31 25.86 22.71
CA SER A 190 -10.27 26.68 23.48
C SER A 190 -9.60 27.63 24.47
N GLN A 191 -8.37 27.36 24.89
CA GLN A 191 -7.66 28.19 25.87
C GLN A 191 -6.79 29.30 25.25
N ASP A 192 -6.42 29.19 23.97
CA ASP A 192 -5.63 30.20 23.26
C ASP A 192 -6.51 31.02 22.31
N PRO A 193 -6.76 32.31 22.60
CA PRO A 193 -7.55 33.18 21.73
C PRO A 193 -7.00 33.34 20.31
N ASN A 194 -5.68 33.26 20.11
CA ASN A 194 -5.06 33.36 18.79
C ASN A 194 -5.33 32.09 17.97
N LEU A 195 -5.19 30.92 18.59
CA LEU A 195 -5.56 29.65 17.96
C LEU A 195 -7.06 29.63 17.68
N LEU A 196 -7.90 30.03 18.63
CA LEU A 196 -9.35 30.06 18.46
C LEU A 196 -9.76 30.96 17.27
N ASN A 197 -9.19 32.15 17.15
CA ASN A 197 -9.44 33.07 16.03
C ASN A 197 -9.04 32.51 14.65
N ARG A 198 -8.09 31.57 14.61
CA ARG A 198 -7.66 30.92 13.35
C ARG A 198 -8.71 29.92 12.84
N PHE A 199 -9.51 29.33 13.73
CA PHE A 199 -10.41 28.22 13.40
C PHE A 199 -11.90 28.54 13.55
N ALA A 200 -12.23 29.50 14.41
CA ALA A 200 -13.58 29.90 14.75
C ALA A 200 -13.87 31.35 14.29
N PRO A 201 -15.14 31.76 14.22
CA PRO A 201 -15.47 33.16 13.96
C PRO A 201 -14.87 34.10 15.02
N PRO A 202 -14.49 35.35 14.67
CA PRO A 202 -13.85 36.28 15.60
C PRO A 202 -14.63 36.53 16.91
N CYS A 203 -15.97 36.45 16.86
CA CYS A 203 -16.82 36.59 18.03
C CYS A 203 -16.52 35.53 19.11
N ALA A 204 -16.00 34.36 18.73
CA ALA A 204 -15.73 33.27 19.65
C ALA A 204 -14.58 33.61 20.61
N ALA A 205 -13.50 34.21 20.11
CA ALA A 205 -12.40 34.66 20.95
C ALA A 205 -12.78 35.89 21.79
N GLN A 206 -13.59 36.80 21.24
CA GLN A 206 -14.05 38.00 21.95
C GLN A 206 -14.96 37.68 23.15
N GLN A 207 -15.73 36.59 23.07
CA GLN A 207 -16.69 36.17 24.10
C GLN A 207 -16.18 34.99 24.94
N LEU A 208 -14.89 34.66 24.85
CA LEU A 208 -14.31 33.46 25.46
C LEU A 208 -14.50 33.39 26.98
N ALA A 209 -14.39 34.54 27.67
CA ALA A 209 -14.56 34.61 29.12
C ALA A 209 -16.04 34.52 29.54
N SER A 210 -16.95 35.18 28.79
CA SER A 210 -18.38 35.29 29.12
C SER A 210 -19.23 34.12 28.62
N GLY A 211 -18.68 33.30 27.71
CA GLY A 211 -19.45 32.33 26.94
C GLY A 211 -20.08 32.95 25.68
N LEU A 212 -20.38 32.10 24.70
CA LEU A 212 -20.91 32.51 23.40
C LEU A 212 -22.40 32.84 23.48
N GLN A 213 -22.77 33.99 22.93
CA GLN A 213 -24.16 34.33 22.66
C GLN A 213 -24.71 33.52 21.47
N ASP A 214 -26.03 33.40 21.36
CA ASP A 214 -26.72 32.51 20.42
C ASP A 214 -26.27 32.66 18.96
N ALA A 215 -26.15 33.89 18.46
CA ALA A 215 -25.69 34.13 17.09
C ALA A 215 -24.24 33.69 16.86
N CYS A 216 -23.36 33.95 17.84
CA CYS A 216 -21.96 33.53 17.76
C CYS A 216 -21.81 32.01 17.91
N LEU A 217 -22.58 31.39 18.79
CA LEU A 217 -22.62 29.94 18.97
C LEU A 217 -23.07 29.25 17.68
N ALA A 218 -24.11 29.77 17.02
CA ALA A 218 -24.58 29.24 15.75
C ALA A 218 -23.51 29.33 14.65
N ASP A 219 -22.83 30.46 14.50
CA ASP A 219 -21.76 30.64 13.51
C ASP A 219 -20.51 29.80 13.85
N PHE A 220 -20.21 29.63 15.14
CA PHE A 220 -19.17 28.72 15.62
C PHE A 220 -19.47 27.28 15.20
N ILE A 221 -20.68 26.79 15.49
CA ILE A 221 -21.11 25.43 15.16
C ILE A 221 -21.02 25.20 13.65
N ASP A 222 -21.53 26.14 12.84
CA ASP A 222 -21.53 25.98 11.40
C ASP A 222 -20.11 25.95 10.82
N LYS A 223 -19.23 26.88 11.23
CA LYS A 223 -17.87 26.98 10.67
C LYS A 223 -16.92 25.89 11.18
N VAL A 224 -16.86 25.70 12.50
CA VAL A 224 -15.95 24.72 13.11
C VAL A 224 -16.47 23.31 12.86
N GLY A 225 -17.78 23.10 13.02
CA GLY A 225 -18.43 21.84 12.71
C GLY A 225 -18.21 21.46 11.24
N LYS A 226 -18.38 22.38 10.28
CA LYS A 226 -18.15 22.04 8.87
C LYS A 226 -16.75 21.52 8.56
N ARG A 227 -15.73 22.07 9.22
CA ARG A 227 -14.33 21.62 9.07
C ARG A 227 -14.12 20.23 9.70
N ILE A 228 -14.61 20.03 10.92
CA ILE A 228 -14.47 18.76 11.64
C ILE A 228 -15.24 17.64 10.94
N HIS A 229 -16.50 17.90 10.60
CA HIS A 229 -17.41 16.96 9.94
C HIS A 229 -17.08 16.73 8.45
N ARG A 230 -16.31 17.66 7.85
CA ARG A 230 -15.98 17.70 6.41
C ARG A 230 -17.25 17.73 5.53
N ARG A 231 -18.29 18.38 6.05
CA ARG A 231 -19.60 18.68 5.43
C ARG A 231 -20.39 19.64 6.32
N PRO A 232 -21.42 20.34 5.82
CA PRO A 232 -22.31 21.15 6.65
C PRO A 232 -22.91 20.33 7.79
N VAL A 233 -22.99 20.96 8.96
CA VAL A 233 -23.67 20.40 10.13
C VAL A 233 -25.18 20.34 9.85
N THR A 234 -25.82 19.21 10.15
CA THR A 234 -27.27 19.08 9.98
C THR A 234 -28.04 19.91 11.01
N LEU A 235 -29.33 20.16 10.76
CA LEU A 235 -30.17 20.88 11.71
C LEU A 235 -30.26 20.15 13.07
N GLU A 236 -30.33 18.82 13.04
CA GLU A 236 -30.35 17.97 14.24
C GLU A 236 -29.03 18.09 15.02
N GLN A 237 -27.88 17.94 14.35
CA GLN A 237 -26.57 18.10 14.98
C GLN A 237 -26.40 19.50 15.57
N LYS A 238 -26.86 20.53 14.86
CA LYS A 238 -26.80 21.92 15.36
C LYS A 238 -27.66 22.10 16.60
N ALA A 239 -28.85 21.50 16.64
CA ALA A 239 -29.72 21.52 17.81
C ALA A 239 -29.06 20.81 18.99
N ASP A 240 -28.47 19.63 18.78
CA ASP A 240 -27.77 18.86 19.81
C ASP A 240 -26.57 19.61 20.39
N TYR A 241 -25.74 20.21 19.53
CA TYR A 241 -24.60 21.01 19.93
C TYR A 241 -25.02 22.27 20.71
N THR A 242 -26.10 22.91 20.30
CA THR A 242 -26.67 24.06 21.00
C THR A 242 -27.21 23.65 22.37
N ALA A 243 -27.93 22.52 22.44
CA ALA A 243 -28.50 21.98 23.67
C ALA A 243 -27.40 21.60 24.67
N LEU A 244 -26.33 20.95 24.21
CA LEU A 244 -25.17 20.63 25.05
C LEU A 244 -24.52 21.89 25.60
N TYR A 245 -24.27 22.91 24.76
CA TYR A 245 -23.64 24.16 25.17
C TYR A 245 -24.44 24.91 26.24
N LYS A 246 -25.77 24.84 26.15
CA LYS A 246 -26.72 25.49 27.07
C LYS A 246 -27.14 24.61 28.25
N SER A 247 -26.66 23.36 28.32
CA SER A 247 -27.12 22.41 29.32
C SER A 247 -26.73 22.81 30.75
N GLY A 248 -27.57 22.42 31.72
CA GLY A 248 -27.28 22.60 33.15
C GLY A 248 -26.03 21.86 33.60
N GLU A 249 -25.65 20.77 32.90
CA GLU A 249 -24.49 19.93 33.23
C GLU A 249 -23.17 20.69 33.15
N ILE A 250 -23.05 21.63 32.19
CA ILE A 250 -21.85 22.45 32.00
C ILE A 250 -22.08 23.92 32.35
N ALA A 251 -23.21 24.27 32.96
CA ALA A 251 -23.56 25.67 33.27
C ALA A 251 -22.52 26.37 34.15
N SER A 252 -21.87 25.62 35.05
CA SER A 252 -20.82 26.11 35.97
C SER A 252 -19.44 26.32 35.33
N LEU A 253 -19.25 25.91 34.07
CA LEU A 253 -17.99 26.07 33.34
C LEU A 253 -17.85 27.49 32.76
N LEU A 254 -16.60 27.95 32.64
CA LEU A 254 -16.27 29.19 31.93
C LEU A 254 -16.44 29.03 30.41
N GLY A 255 -16.49 30.13 29.66
CA GLY A 255 -16.75 30.08 28.21
C GLY A 255 -15.73 29.24 27.43
N ALA A 256 -14.43 29.33 27.76
CA ALA A 256 -13.39 28.47 27.20
C ALA A 256 -13.62 26.98 27.48
N GLU A 257 -13.97 26.61 28.72
CA GLU A 257 -14.25 25.23 29.11
C GLU A 257 -15.53 24.70 28.41
N LYS A 258 -16.55 25.54 28.21
CA LYS A 258 -17.72 25.18 27.41
C LYS A 258 -17.37 24.92 25.94
N LEU A 259 -16.48 25.73 25.37
CA LEU A 259 -15.96 25.49 24.01
C LEU A 259 -15.12 24.22 23.93
N GLN A 260 -14.31 23.92 24.94
CA GLN A 260 -13.58 22.66 25.04
C GLN A 260 -14.53 21.47 24.93
N VAL A 261 -15.60 21.44 25.73
CA VAL A 261 -16.61 20.37 25.71
C VAL A 261 -17.28 20.28 24.33
N LEU A 262 -17.63 21.43 23.72
CA LEU A 262 -18.27 21.46 22.41
C LEU A 262 -17.36 20.93 21.30
N ILE A 263 -16.11 21.37 21.23
CA ILE A 263 -15.12 20.88 20.25
C ILE A 263 -14.85 19.39 20.47
N ALA A 264 -14.68 18.96 21.72
CA ALA A 264 -14.50 17.55 22.06
C ALA A 264 -15.71 16.71 21.63
N LYS A 265 -16.94 17.22 21.79
CA LYS A 265 -18.16 16.54 21.32
C LYS A 265 -18.17 16.42 19.79
N MET A 266 -17.81 17.47 19.07
CA MET A 266 -17.71 17.41 17.60
C MET A 266 -16.68 16.37 17.17
N LEU A 267 -15.46 16.38 17.72
CA LEU A 267 -14.41 15.41 17.36
C LEU A 267 -14.75 13.95 17.70
N GLN A 268 -15.68 13.73 18.63
CA GLN A 268 -16.14 12.41 19.04
C GLN A 268 -17.42 11.95 18.34
N ALA A 269 -18.10 12.83 17.61
CA ALA A 269 -19.36 12.45 16.99
C ALA A 269 -19.10 11.38 15.92
N PRO A 270 -19.85 10.26 15.91
CA PRO A 270 -19.65 9.21 14.90
C PRO A 270 -19.87 9.74 13.47
N GLU A 271 -20.74 10.76 13.31
CA GLU A 271 -20.98 11.46 12.05
C GLU A 271 -19.96 12.57 11.76
N ALA A 272 -19.08 12.92 12.71
CA ALA A 272 -18.00 13.87 12.47
C ALA A 272 -16.99 13.38 11.45
N GLN A 273 -17.09 12.13 11.03
CA GLN A 273 -16.16 11.51 10.11
C GLN A 273 -14.69 11.63 10.57
N PHE A 274 -14.44 12.09 11.80
CA PHE A 274 -13.12 12.49 12.24
C PHE A 274 -12.20 11.26 12.24
N LEU A 275 -12.72 10.16 12.77
CA LEU A 275 -12.06 8.87 12.75
C LEU A 275 -12.40 8.02 11.54
N TYR A 276 -13.51 8.30 10.85
CA TYR A 276 -14.05 7.44 9.79
C TYR A 276 -14.42 8.25 8.55
N LEU A 277 -14.01 7.85 7.35
CA LEU A 277 -14.70 8.27 6.14
C LEU A 277 -16.08 7.60 6.09
N VAL A 278 -17.12 8.43 6.15
CA VAL A 278 -18.50 8.00 6.00
C VAL A 278 -18.98 8.38 4.62
N SER A 279 -19.37 7.38 3.84
CA SER A 279 -19.87 7.56 2.48
C SER A 279 -21.40 7.55 2.51
N ALA A 280 -22.03 8.72 2.55
CA ALA A 280 -23.49 8.83 2.49
C ALA A 280 -23.93 8.76 1.02
N GLY A 281 -25.01 8.02 0.75
CA GLY A 281 -25.51 7.85 -0.60
C GLY A 281 -26.94 7.35 -0.67
N ALA A 282 -27.62 7.69 -1.77
CA ALA A 282 -28.99 7.29 -2.03
C ALA A 282 -29.03 5.93 -2.75
N PRO A 283 -29.96 5.02 -2.40
CA PRO A 283 -30.09 3.73 -3.05
C PRO A 283 -30.42 3.85 -4.54
N VAL A 284 -29.67 3.16 -5.40
CA VAL A 284 -29.85 3.04 -6.85
C VAL A 284 -29.37 1.65 -7.31
N ASP A 285 -30.26 0.83 -7.88
CA ASP A 285 -29.93 -0.43 -8.57
C ASP A 285 -28.98 -1.39 -7.80
N GLY A 286 -29.23 -1.63 -6.52
CA GLY A 286 -28.39 -2.55 -5.73
C GLY A 286 -27.08 -1.94 -5.23
N ARG A 287 -26.92 -0.61 -5.32
CA ARG A 287 -25.80 0.20 -4.80
C ARG A 287 -26.31 1.51 -4.20
N ALA A 288 -25.44 2.31 -3.58
CA ALA A 288 -25.76 3.68 -3.20
C ALA A 288 -24.90 4.70 -3.97
N LYS A 289 -25.54 5.71 -4.56
CA LYS A 289 -24.88 6.85 -5.22
C LYS A 289 -24.50 7.89 -4.17
N LEU A 290 -23.22 8.25 -4.11
CA LEU A 290 -22.71 9.16 -3.09
C LEU A 290 -23.12 10.61 -3.31
N ASP A 291 -23.20 11.35 -2.21
CA ASP A 291 -23.31 12.81 -2.27
C ASP A 291 -21.96 13.49 -2.54
N ALA A 292 -22.05 14.79 -2.88
CA ALA A 292 -20.89 15.61 -3.24
C ALA A 292 -19.81 15.65 -2.16
N TYR A 293 -20.19 15.69 -0.88
CA TYR A 293 -19.21 15.71 0.21
C TYR A 293 -18.49 14.38 0.35
N SER A 294 -19.19 13.25 0.19
CA SER A 294 -18.56 11.93 0.23
C SER A 294 -17.59 11.73 -0.94
N VAL A 295 -17.92 12.21 -2.14
CA VAL A 295 -17.00 12.21 -3.29
C VAL A 295 -15.76 13.07 -3.02
N ALA A 296 -15.94 14.30 -2.52
CA ALA A 296 -14.83 15.20 -2.18
C ALA A 296 -13.90 14.61 -1.11
N ASN A 297 -14.47 13.98 -0.07
CA ASN A 297 -13.69 13.30 0.96
C ASN A 297 -12.89 12.14 0.36
N ARG A 298 -13.52 11.25 -0.42
CA ARG A 298 -12.81 10.14 -1.07
C ARG A 298 -11.64 10.65 -1.90
N LEU A 299 -11.88 11.61 -2.80
CA LEU A 299 -10.85 12.17 -3.66
C LEU A 299 -9.67 12.71 -2.85
N SER A 300 -9.95 13.51 -1.81
CA SER A 300 -8.92 14.13 -0.99
C SER A 300 -8.06 13.11 -0.26
N TYR A 301 -8.66 12.11 0.39
CA TYR A 301 -7.87 11.09 1.09
C TYR A 301 -7.10 10.19 0.13
N SER A 302 -7.69 9.82 -1.00
CA SER A 302 -7.03 9.03 -2.04
C SER A 302 -5.76 9.70 -2.55
N LEU A 303 -5.80 11.03 -2.77
CA LEU A 303 -4.71 11.77 -3.42
C LEU A 303 -3.78 12.51 -2.45
N THR A 304 -4.19 12.79 -1.21
CA THR A 304 -3.40 13.62 -0.28
C THR A 304 -3.22 13.01 1.11
N SER A 305 -3.86 11.87 1.40
CA SER A 305 -3.95 11.31 2.76
C SER A 305 -4.46 12.35 3.79
N SER A 306 -5.37 13.24 3.38
CA SER A 306 -5.96 14.27 4.25
C SER A 306 -7.38 14.66 3.81
N GLY A 307 -8.08 15.41 4.66
CA GLY A 307 -9.42 15.94 4.39
C GLY A 307 -9.44 16.98 3.25
N PRO A 308 -10.61 17.21 2.64
CA PRO A 308 -10.77 18.18 1.56
C PRO A 308 -10.39 19.58 2.03
N ASP A 309 -9.55 20.26 1.25
CA ASP A 309 -9.21 21.66 1.50
C ASP A 309 -10.39 22.60 1.21
N THR A 310 -10.22 23.88 1.53
CA THR A 310 -11.26 24.91 1.37
C THR A 310 -11.81 24.99 -0.05
N GLU A 311 -10.96 24.84 -1.06
CA GLU A 311 -11.38 24.89 -2.46
C GLU A 311 -12.23 23.67 -2.83
N LEU A 312 -11.76 22.47 -2.49
CA LEU A 312 -12.51 21.24 -2.76
C LEU A 312 -13.82 21.17 -1.99
N MET A 313 -13.85 21.68 -0.75
CA MET A 313 -15.07 21.81 0.03
C MET A 313 -16.08 22.75 -0.63
N ALA A 314 -15.63 23.90 -1.16
CA ALA A 314 -16.50 24.82 -1.89
C ALA A 314 -17.07 24.19 -3.18
N LYS A 315 -16.29 23.32 -3.85
CA LYS A 315 -16.77 22.53 -5.00
C LYS A 315 -17.74 21.43 -4.60
N ALA A 316 -17.64 20.89 -3.39
CA ALA A 316 -18.66 20.01 -2.83
C ALA A 316 -19.95 20.77 -2.53
N ASP A 317 -19.85 21.98 -1.98
CA ASP A 317 -21.02 22.84 -1.68
C ASP A 317 -21.82 23.20 -2.93
N SER A 318 -21.14 23.51 -4.05
CA SER A 318 -21.79 23.82 -5.32
C SER A 318 -22.24 22.59 -6.11
N GLY A 319 -21.92 21.38 -5.65
CA GLY A 319 -22.18 20.12 -6.35
C GLY A 319 -21.27 19.88 -7.57
N GLU A 320 -20.30 20.76 -7.83
CA GLU A 320 -19.40 20.67 -8.99
C GLU A 320 -18.54 19.41 -9.00
N VAL A 321 -18.23 18.82 -7.84
CA VAL A 321 -17.52 17.53 -7.74
C VAL A 321 -18.30 16.34 -8.33
N MET A 322 -19.59 16.50 -8.59
CA MET A 322 -20.42 15.49 -9.25
C MET A 322 -20.27 15.50 -10.78
N ASP A 323 -19.60 16.51 -11.35
CA ASP A 323 -19.21 16.56 -12.76
C ASP A 323 -17.82 15.92 -12.91
N PRO A 324 -17.67 14.82 -13.67
CA PRO A 324 -16.39 14.13 -13.84
C PRO A 324 -15.27 15.03 -14.36
N ASN A 325 -15.56 15.99 -15.25
CA ASN A 325 -14.54 16.88 -15.82
C ASN A 325 -14.04 17.85 -14.75
N LYS A 326 -14.96 18.41 -13.94
CA LYS A 326 -14.59 19.32 -12.84
C LYS A 326 -13.87 18.58 -11.71
N LEU A 327 -14.26 17.34 -11.42
CA LEU A 327 -13.58 16.49 -10.46
C LEU A 327 -12.14 16.21 -10.90
N GLN A 328 -11.91 15.93 -12.20
CA GLN A 328 -10.57 15.70 -12.73
C GLN A 328 -9.65 16.93 -12.61
N VAL A 329 -10.19 18.14 -12.78
CA VAL A 329 -9.44 19.39 -12.54
C VAL A 329 -8.97 19.47 -11.09
N GLN A 330 -9.86 19.18 -10.13
CA GLN A 330 -9.50 19.17 -8.70
C GLN A 330 -8.52 18.04 -8.36
N ALA A 331 -8.68 16.86 -8.95
CA ALA A 331 -7.76 15.74 -8.77
C ALA A 331 -6.33 16.10 -9.19
N ASN A 332 -6.18 16.75 -10.35
CA ASN A 332 -4.86 17.19 -10.83
C ASN A 332 -4.25 18.24 -9.88
N ARG A 333 -5.04 19.20 -9.40
CA ARG A 333 -4.58 20.21 -8.43
C ARG A 333 -4.09 19.56 -7.13
N LEU A 334 -4.86 18.61 -6.58
CA LEU A 334 -4.50 17.91 -5.34
C LEU A 334 -3.25 17.06 -5.51
N LEU A 335 -3.12 16.33 -6.63
CA LEU A 335 -1.95 15.48 -6.89
C LEU A 335 -0.66 16.29 -7.09
N GLU A 336 -0.75 17.50 -7.65
CA GLU A 336 0.40 18.42 -7.81
C GLU A 336 0.85 19.09 -6.50
N SER A 337 0.00 19.07 -5.46
CA SER A 337 0.34 19.64 -4.16
C SER A 337 1.49 18.87 -3.48
N ALA A 338 2.12 19.48 -2.48
CA ALA A 338 3.14 18.82 -1.66
C ALA A 338 2.64 17.51 -1.02
N ARG A 339 1.36 17.47 -0.59
CA ARG A 339 0.74 16.24 -0.09
C ARG A 339 0.47 15.22 -1.19
N GLY A 340 0.09 15.67 -2.37
CA GLY A 340 -0.05 14.82 -3.56
C GLY A 340 1.26 14.12 -3.92
N ARG A 341 2.38 14.84 -3.89
CA ARG A 341 3.72 14.27 -4.09
C ARG A 341 4.09 13.26 -3.00
N SER A 342 3.84 13.60 -1.73
CA SER A 342 4.04 12.66 -0.62
C SER A 342 3.15 11.41 -0.73
N ARG A 343 1.94 11.54 -1.28
CA ARG A 343 1.05 10.40 -1.54
C ARG A 343 1.65 9.42 -2.53
N ILE A 344 2.29 9.91 -3.59
CA ILE A 344 3.04 9.07 -4.53
C ILE A 344 4.12 8.28 -3.80
N HIS A 345 4.90 8.91 -2.91
CA HIS A 345 5.91 8.19 -2.12
C HIS A 345 5.29 7.06 -1.30
N GLY A 346 4.12 7.30 -0.68
CA GLY A 346 3.36 6.29 0.06
C GLY A 346 2.96 5.09 -0.79
N ILE A 347 2.51 5.31 -2.04
CA ILE A 347 2.16 4.24 -2.98
C ILE A 347 3.37 3.33 -3.24
N PHE A 348 4.52 3.94 -3.57
CA PHE A 348 5.73 3.18 -3.87
C PHE A 348 6.34 2.53 -2.63
N SER A 349 6.20 3.15 -1.45
CA SER A 349 6.63 2.57 -0.17
C SER A 349 5.91 1.25 0.11
N VAL A 350 4.58 1.22 -0.04
CA VAL A 350 3.78 0.01 0.20
C VAL A 350 3.98 -1.03 -0.89
N TRP A 351 3.95 -0.61 -2.16
CA TRP A 351 4.16 -1.51 -3.30
C TRP A 351 5.50 -2.25 -3.18
N LEU A 352 6.59 -1.51 -3.02
CA LEU A 352 7.94 -2.07 -2.96
C LEU A 352 8.34 -2.54 -1.56
N ASN A 353 7.43 -2.41 -0.58
CA ASN A 353 7.66 -2.80 0.81
C ASN A 353 8.91 -2.15 1.43
N LEU A 354 9.13 -0.86 1.14
CA LEU A 354 10.36 -0.16 1.49
C LEU A 354 10.56 -0.03 3.00
N ALA A 355 9.49 -0.08 3.79
CA ALA A 355 9.57 -0.16 5.25
C ALA A 355 10.37 -1.39 5.75
N ASN A 356 10.46 -2.45 4.95
CA ASN A 356 11.23 -3.66 5.26
C ASN A 356 12.64 -3.68 4.62
N THR A 357 13.07 -2.58 3.99
CA THR A 357 14.45 -2.42 3.50
C THR A 357 15.42 -2.74 4.64
N LYS A 358 16.38 -3.60 4.37
CA LYS A 358 17.30 -4.08 5.40
C LYS A 358 18.38 -3.05 5.70
N LEU A 359 18.98 -3.16 6.87
CA LEU A 359 20.24 -2.49 7.15
C LEU A 359 21.37 -3.34 6.56
N PRO A 360 22.37 -2.71 5.89
CA PRO A 360 23.57 -3.41 5.49
C PRO A 360 24.43 -3.76 6.72
N THR A 361 25.25 -4.81 6.63
CA THR A 361 26.20 -5.16 7.69
C THR A 361 27.36 -4.16 7.74
N GLU A 362 28.03 -4.04 8.89
CA GLU A 362 29.24 -3.21 9.02
C GLU A 362 30.37 -3.71 8.11
N ASN A 363 30.49 -5.02 7.95
CA ASN A 363 31.47 -5.63 7.06
C ASN A 363 31.22 -5.26 5.59
N ALA A 364 29.97 -5.26 5.13
CA ALA A 364 29.63 -4.84 3.78
C ALA A 364 30.03 -3.38 3.53
N ILE A 365 29.69 -2.47 4.45
CA ILE A 365 30.08 -1.05 4.40
C ILE A 365 31.60 -0.89 4.35
N ARG A 366 32.32 -1.57 5.26
CA ARG A 366 33.80 -1.49 5.34
C ARG A 366 34.48 -2.00 4.07
N ARG A 367 34.02 -3.14 3.52
CA ARG A 367 34.58 -3.74 2.30
C ARG A 367 34.34 -2.88 1.06
N ALA A 368 33.26 -2.10 1.05
CA ALA A 368 32.99 -1.14 0.00
C ALA A 368 33.83 0.15 0.10
N GLY A 369 34.66 0.29 1.14
CA GLY A 369 35.49 1.48 1.37
C GLY A 369 34.69 2.69 1.89
N MET A 370 33.46 2.48 2.35
CA MET A 370 32.63 3.54 2.91
C MET A 370 32.98 3.79 4.38
N ASN A 371 32.74 5.02 4.84
CA ASN A 371 32.94 5.38 6.25
C ASN A 371 32.04 4.51 7.16
N SER A 372 32.62 3.67 8.01
CA SER A 372 31.89 2.80 8.94
C SER A 372 31.51 3.50 10.25
N SER A 373 31.27 4.81 10.22
CA SER A 373 30.89 5.59 11.40
C SER A 373 29.53 5.15 11.97
N ILE A 374 29.35 5.37 13.27
CA ILE A 374 28.09 5.05 13.96
C ILE A 374 26.92 5.71 13.23
N GLY A 375 25.92 4.90 12.87
CA GLY A 375 24.70 5.38 12.21
C GLY A 375 24.73 5.39 10.68
N ILE A 376 25.87 5.07 10.03
CA ILE A 376 25.96 5.05 8.57
C ILE A 376 24.96 4.08 7.93
N GLN A 377 24.73 2.91 8.52
CA GLN A 377 23.77 1.92 8.00
C GLN A 377 22.35 2.49 7.94
N ASN A 378 21.93 3.21 8.98
CA ASN A 378 20.62 3.84 9.06
C ASN A 378 20.49 4.98 8.05
N SER A 379 21.53 5.83 7.97
CA SER A 379 21.59 6.92 7.00
C SER A 379 21.52 6.39 5.56
N TYR A 380 22.39 5.43 5.22
CA TYR A 380 22.44 4.81 3.90
C TYR A 380 21.11 4.17 3.50
N ARG A 381 20.49 3.40 4.42
CA ARG A 381 19.16 2.82 4.20
C ARG A 381 18.11 3.90 3.92
N ALA A 382 18.09 4.96 4.74
CA ALA A 382 17.11 6.04 4.59
C ALA A 382 17.26 6.77 3.26
N TYR A 383 18.48 7.12 2.86
CA TYR A 383 18.74 7.77 1.58
C TYR A 383 18.51 6.86 0.38
N ALA A 384 18.78 5.55 0.50
CA ALA A 384 18.44 4.58 -0.54
C ALA A 384 16.92 4.49 -0.77
N MET A 385 16.11 4.56 0.29
CA MET A 385 14.64 4.61 0.18
C MET A 385 14.19 5.94 -0.45
N HIS A 386 14.80 7.06 -0.03
CA HIS A 386 14.50 8.38 -0.57
C HIS A 386 14.78 8.49 -2.07
N GLU A 387 15.86 7.85 -2.54
CA GLU A 387 16.23 7.80 -3.96
C GLU A 387 15.14 7.16 -4.83
N ILE A 388 14.48 6.10 -4.34
CA ILE A 388 13.31 5.49 -5.00
C ILE A 388 12.14 6.47 -5.04
N TYR A 389 11.89 7.20 -3.96
CA TYR A 389 10.80 8.19 -3.91
C TYR A 389 11.02 9.32 -4.92
N GLU A 390 12.23 9.86 -5.00
CA GLU A 390 12.59 10.91 -5.96
C GLU A 390 12.50 10.41 -7.41
N TYR A 391 12.92 9.17 -7.67
CA TYR A 391 12.75 8.56 -9.00
C TYR A 391 11.30 8.37 -9.40
N ALA A 392 10.50 7.78 -8.50
CA ALA A 392 9.08 7.56 -8.73
C ALA A 392 8.36 8.89 -8.94
N GLU A 393 8.61 9.88 -8.08
CA GLU A 393 8.06 11.22 -8.21
C GLU A 393 8.46 11.85 -9.55
N TYR A 394 9.75 11.85 -9.89
CA TYR A 394 10.23 12.43 -11.14
C TYR A 394 9.50 11.84 -12.35
N LEU A 395 9.41 10.52 -12.45
CA LEU A 395 8.72 9.87 -13.57
C LEU A 395 7.23 10.18 -13.59
N VAL A 396 6.55 10.14 -12.44
CA VAL A 396 5.12 10.46 -12.36
C VAL A 396 4.87 11.88 -12.87
N PHE A 397 5.63 12.87 -12.39
CA PHE A 397 5.39 14.27 -12.72
C PHE A 397 6.05 14.75 -14.02
N ASN A 398 6.86 13.93 -14.69
CA ASN A 398 7.48 14.24 -15.99
C ASN A 398 7.03 13.28 -17.10
N ASN A 399 5.75 12.88 -17.07
CA ASN A 399 5.10 12.04 -18.10
C ASN A 399 5.71 10.65 -18.32
N GLY A 400 6.45 10.12 -17.35
CA GLY A 400 6.97 8.76 -17.39
C GLY A 400 5.85 7.72 -17.37
N THR A 401 6.08 6.61 -18.07
CA THR A 401 5.18 5.47 -18.19
C THR A 401 5.62 4.32 -17.27
N PHE A 402 4.84 3.24 -17.22
CA PHE A 402 5.27 2.00 -16.56
C PHE A 402 6.55 1.43 -17.17
N TYR A 403 6.70 1.55 -18.49
CA TYR A 403 7.92 1.09 -19.16
C TYR A 403 9.13 1.89 -18.65
N ASP A 404 9.03 3.22 -18.62
CA ASP A 404 10.11 4.09 -18.11
C ASP A 404 10.43 3.79 -16.64
N LEU A 405 9.43 3.49 -15.82
CA LEU A 405 9.62 3.08 -14.44
C LEU A 405 10.49 1.82 -14.30
N MET A 406 10.39 0.89 -15.26
CA MET A 406 11.17 -0.34 -15.29
C MET A 406 12.47 -0.22 -16.06
N THR A 407 12.65 0.76 -16.95
CA THR A 407 13.81 0.81 -17.87
C THR A 407 14.67 2.07 -17.77
N SER A 408 14.20 3.14 -17.13
CA SER A 408 14.95 4.40 -17.04
C SER A 408 16.21 4.25 -16.19
N ASN A 409 17.25 5.00 -16.55
CA ASN A 409 18.54 5.04 -15.87
C ASN A 409 18.75 6.31 -15.03
N TYR A 410 17.67 7.06 -14.75
CA TYR A 410 17.70 8.23 -13.87
C TYR A 410 18.02 7.84 -12.42
N ALA A 411 18.80 8.69 -11.75
CA ALA A 411 19.27 8.46 -10.39
C ALA A 411 19.31 9.74 -9.56
N PHE A 412 19.04 9.58 -8.25
CA PHE A 412 18.87 10.69 -7.30
C PHE A 412 19.73 10.52 -6.02
N PRO A 413 21.05 10.26 -6.10
CA PRO A 413 21.86 10.02 -4.90
C PRO A 413 22.05 11.29 -4.05
N ARG A 414 21.48 11.37 -2.85
CA ARG A 414 21.67 12.52 -1.94
C ARG A 414 22.97 12.46 -1.12
N THR A 415 23.70 11.35 -1.14
CA THR A 415 24.97 11.19 -0.40
C THR A 415 26.07 10.61 -1.28
N SER A 416 27.33 10.84 -0.89
CA SER A 416 28.52 10.33 -1.57
C SER A 416 28.55 8.81 -1.63
N GLU A 417 28.11 8.13 -0.57
CA GLU A 417 28.07 6.67 -0.50
C GLU A 417 27.08 6.12 -1.53
N LEU A 418 25.91 6.75 -1.65
CA LEU A 418 24.89 6.34 -2.60
C LEU A 418 25.31 6.64 -4.05
N ALA A 419 25.94 7.78 -4.29
CA ALA A 419 26.52 8.11 -5.60
C ALA A 419 27.59 7.08 -6.00
N TYR A 420 28.49 6.72 -5.09
CA TYR A 420 29.49 5.69 -5.30
C TYR A 420 28.86 4.34 -5.65
N VAL A 421 27.87 3.87 -4.88
CA VAL A 421 27.17 2.61 -5.18
C VAL A 421 26.52 2.63 -6.55
N LEU A 422 25.88 3.74 -6.92
CA LEU A 422 25.25 3.91 -8.22
C LEU A 422 26.24 4.11 -9.37
N GLY A 423 27.55 4.23 -9.10
CA GLY A 423 28.58 4.46 -10.10
C GLY A 423 28.55 5.88 -10.68
N LEU A 424 28.13 6.85 -9.87
CA LEU A 424 27.98 8.25 -10.27
C LEU A 424 29.09 9.12 -9.67
N PRO A 425 29.58 10.14 -10.41
CA PRO A 425 30.68 10.98 -9.97
C PRO A 425 30.28 12.01 -8.90
N SER A 426 28.98 12.24 -8.70
CA SER A 426 28.47 13.30 -7.83
C SER A 426 27.12 12.96 -7.21
N VAL A 427 26.77 13.68 -6.15
CA VAL A 427 25.44 13.68 -5.56
C VAL A 427 24.45 14.51 -6.37
N TYR A 428 23.17 14.20 -6.25
CA TYR A 428 22.05 14.95 -6.80
C TYR A 428 21.69 16.13 -5.88
N ASN A 429 21.79 17.35 -6.42
CA ASN A 429 21.56 18.60 -5.70
C ASN A 429 20.24 19.31 -6.12
N GLY A 430 19.34 18.62 -6.82
CA GLY A 430 18.14 19.22 -7.42
C GLY A 430 18.31 19.52 -8.92
N GLY A 431 17.19 19.64 -9.64
CA GLY A 431 17.16 19.94 -11.08
C GLY A 431 17.01 18.69 -11.94
N ALA A 432 17.80 18.61 -13.03
CA ALA A 432 17.78 17.46 -13.92
C ALA A 432 18.36 16.21 -13.23
N PRO A 433 17.79 15.01 -13.47
CA PRO A 433 18.27 13.78 -12.86
C PRO A 433 19.69 13.44 -13.35
N LEU A 434 20.46 12.77 -12.49
CA LEU A 434 21.69 12.12 -12.92
C LEU A 434 21.35 10.87 -13.74
N VAL A 435 22.24 10.47 -14.62
CA VAL A 435 22.04 9.33 -15.53
C VAL A 435 23.14 8.31 -15.29
N THR A 436 22.76 7.07 -14.97
CA THR A 436 23.73 5.99 -14.76
C THR A 436 24.23 5.42 -16.10
N SER A 437 25.54 5.18 -16.19
CA SER A 437 26.21 4.54 -17.34
C SER A 437 26.55 3.09 -16.98
N GLY A 438 25.58 2.19 -17.05
CA GLY A 438 25.76 0.78 -16.70
C GLY A 438 24.44 0.03 -16.55
N PRO A 439 24.46 -1.29 -16.30
CA PRO A 439 23.25 -2.08 -16.22
C PRO A 439 22.55 -1.84 -14.89
N ARG A 440 21.83 -0.73 -14.78
CA ARG A 440 21.13 -0.23 -13.58
C ARG A 440 19.74 0.32 -13.90
N ARG A 441 19.11 -0.23 -14.94
CA ARG A 441 17.79 0.24 -15.37
C ARG A 441 16.71 -0.01 -14.33
N GLY A 442 15.80 0.94 -14.22
CA GLY A 442 14.52 0.81 -13.56
C GLY A 442 14.55 0.81 -12.04
N LEU A 443 13.48 0.24 -11.47
CA LEU A 443 13.35 0.02 -10.03
C LEU A 443 14.28 -1.09 -9.51
N PHE A 444 14.67 -2.04 -10.36
CA PHE A 444 15.42 -3.23 -9.96
C PHE A 444 16.88 -2.94 -9.61
N GLY A 445 17.50 -1.99 -10.32
CA GLY A 445 18.89 -1.58 -10.13
C GLY A 445 19.14 -0.69 -8.91
N ARG A 446 18.11 -0.43 -8.09
CA ARG A 446 18.14 0.58 -7.02
C ARG A 446 18.58 0.01 -5.67
N PRO A 447 19.44 0.71 -4.92
CA PRO A 447 19.97 0.20 -3.66
C PRO A 447 18.92 -0.22 -2.62
N ALA A 448 17.83 0.52 -2.42
CA ALA A 448 16.82 0.13 -1.42
C ALA A 448 16.16 -1.24 -1.71
N PHE A 449 16.12 -1.66 -2.98
CA PHE A 449 15.69 -3.01 -3.34
C PHE A 449 16.78 -4.07 -3.14
N LEU A 450 18.04 -3.69 -3.34
CA LEU A 450 19.19 -4.60 -3.40
C LEU A 450 19.86 -4.84 -2.06
N ILE A 451 19.74 -3.90 -1.12
CA ILE A 451 20.34 -3.96 0.22
C ILE A 451 19.82 -5.18 0.98
N ASN A 452 20.73 -5.89 1.62
CA ASN A 452 20.39 -6.97 2.53
C ASN A 452 21.18 -6.86 3.84
N ASN A 453 20.87 -7.72 4.81
CA ASN A 453 21.57 -7.77 6.10
C ASN A 453 22.55 -8.94 6.16
N SER A 454 23.37 -9.10 5.12
CA SER A 454 24.38 -10.15 5.03
C SER A 454 25.65 -9.62 4.36
N ASP A 455 26.76 -10.31 4.62
CA ASP A 455 28.06 -10.05 4.02
C ASP A 455 28.15 -10.51 2.55
N ARG A 456 27.12 -11.25 2.09
CA ARG A 456 26.94 -11.72 0.71
C ARG A 456 25.59 -11.26 0.19
N GLU A 457 25.44 -11.17 -1.12
CA GLU A 457 24.14 -10.92 -1.74
C GLU A 457 23.13 -12.04 -1.42
N SER A 458 21.84 -11.74 -1.52
CA SER A 458 20.77 -12.71 -1.23
C SER A 458 19.91 -12.93 -2.46
N VAL A 459 20.39 -13.79 -3.36
CA VAL A 459 19.71 -14.08 -4.65
C VAL A 459 18.31 -14.64 -4.45
N ILE A 460 18.11 -15.56 -3.50
CA ILE A 460 16.78 -16.13 -3.19
C ILE A 460 15.79 -15.03 -2.78
N LYS A 461 16.18 -14.17 -1.83
CA LYS A 461 15.30 -13.12 -1.31
C LYS A 461 14.96 -12.11 -2.41
N ARG A 462 15.91 -11.75 -3.28
CA ARG A 462 15.64 -10.90 -4.45
C ARG A 462 14.61 -11.53 -5.39
N GLY A 463 14.75 -12.83 -5.68
CA GLY A 463 13.77 -13.57 -6.48
C GLY A 463 12.36 -13.57 -5.87
N VAL A 464 12.25 -13.75 -4.55
CA VAL A 464 10.98 -13.66 -3.82
C VAL A 464 10.36 -12.27 -3.94
N VAL A 465 11.14 -11.19 -3.79
CA VAL A 465 10.59 -9.83 -3.93
C VAL A 465 10.16 -9.55 -5.37
N LEU A 466 10.93 -9.95 -6.39
CA LEU A 466 10.50 -9.84 -7.79
C LEU A 466 9.17 -10.57 -8.04
N ARG A 467 9.08 -11.82 -7.61
CA ARG A 467 7.87 -12.65 -7.76
C ARG A 467 6.66 -12.03 -7.04
N THR A 468 6.83 -11.65 -5.77
CA THR A 468 5.70 -11.21 -4.92
C THR A 468 5.34 -9.73 -5.07
N ARG A 469 6.28 -8.85 -5.42
CA ARG A 469 6.05 -7.39 -5.49
C ARG A 469 5.98 -6.84 -6.89
N PHE A 470 6.64 -7.46 -7.88
CA PHE A 470 6.60 -6.98 -9.26
C PHE A 470 5.67 -7.81 -10.14
N LEU A 471 5.52 -9.10 -9.84
CA LEU A 471 4.58 -9.99 -10.55
C LEU A 471 3.30 -10.25 -9.74
N CYS A 472 3.29 -9.79 -8.48
CA CYS A 472 2.24 -10.04 -7.51
C CYS A 472 1.92 -11.54 -7.33
N ASP A 473 2.83 -12.47 -7.62
CA ASP A 473 2.58 -13.88 -7.42
C ASP A 473 2.73 -14.27 -5.95
N PRO A 474 1.74 -14.96 -5.35
CA PRO A 474 1.88 -15.42 -3.98
C PRO A 474 2.97 -16.49 -3.91
N VAL A 475 3.83 -16.36 -2.91
CA VAL A 475 4.82 -17.38 -2.56
C VAL A 475 4.39 -17.96 -1.21
N PRO A 476 4.22 -19.29 -1.08
CA PRO A 476 3.82 -19.90 0.18
C PRO A 476 4.88 -19.61 1.25
N PRO A 477 4.48 -19.57 2.54
CA PRO A 477 5.46 -19.47 3.62
C PRO A 477 6.44 -20.64 3.54
N PRO A 478 7.70 -20.44 3.97
CA PRO A 478 8.66 -21.53 4.01
C PRO A 478 8.17 -22.65 4.96
N PRO A 479 8.70 -23.89 4.79
CA PRO A 479 8.41 -25.00 5.70
C PRO A 479 8.68 -24.64 7.17
N ALA A 480 7.92 -25.25 8.09
CA ALA A 480 8.04 -24.94 9.53
C ALA A 480 9.40 -25.36 10.12
N ASP A 481 10.07 -26.34 9.51
CA ASP A 481 11.39 -26.88 9.85
C ASP A 481 12.54 -26.17 9.11
N LEU A 482 12.30 -24.98 8.53
CA LEU A 482 13.28 -24.26 7.72
C LEU A 482 14.63 -24.08 8.42
N ASP A 483 14.66 -23.70 9.69
CA ASP A 483 15.91 -23.41 10.39
C ASP A 483 16.78 -24.66 10.55
N ALA A 484 16.16 -25.82 10.81
CA ALA A 484 16.86 -27.10 10.84
C ALA A 484 17.34 -27.50 9.44
N ALA A 485 16.49 -27.37 8.42
CA ALA A 485 16.84 -27.69 7.04
C ALA A 485 17.97 -26.80 6.49
N ILE A 486 17.96 -25.50 6.80
CA ILE A 486 19.05 -24.57 6.45
C ILE A 486 20.31 -24.87 7.25
N GLY A 487 20.19 -25.18 8.55
CA GLY A 487 21.33 -25.56 9.38
C GLY A 487 22.03 -26.79 8.84
N ASP A 488 21.28 -27.86 8.57
CA ASP A 488 21.81 -29.12 8.06
C ASP A 488 22.41 -28.97 6.65
N ALA A 489 21.66 -28.34 5.73
CA ALA A 489 22.14 -28.13 4.36
C ALA A 489 23.30 -27.12 4.30
N GLY A 490 23.24 -26.06 5.09
CA GLY A 490 24.24 -24.98 5.14
C GLY A 490 25.56 -25.39 5.79
N ASN A 491 25.53 -26.35 6.71
CA ASN A 491 26.72 -26.94 7.34
C ASN A 491 27.30 -28.11 6.54
N SER A 492 26.56 -28.64 5.55
CA SER A 492 27.01 -29.77 4.74
C SER A 492 28.15 -29.44 3.76
N PHE A 493 28.45 -28.14 3.56
CA PHE A 493 29.57 -27.68 2.75
C PHE A 493 30.05 -26.30 3.20
N ASP A 494 31.32 -26.00 2.94
CA ASP A 494 31.87 -24.65 3.13
C ASP A 494 31.34 -23.69 2.05
N GLN A 495 30.44 -22.80 2.44
CA GLN A 495 29.81 -21.84 1.53
C GLN A 495 30.80 -20.84 0.92
N ASN A 496 31.97 -20.60 1.54
CA ASN A 496 32.98 -19.70 0.99
C ASN A 496 33.64 -20.25 -0.28
N GLN A 497 33.50 -21.55 -0.56
CA GLN A 497 34.02 -22.20 -1.76
C GLN A 497 33.14 -22.03 -3.01
N PHE A 498 31.97 -21.41 -2.86
CA PHE A 498 30.98 -21.24 -3.92
C PHE A 498 30.49 -19.80 -4.00
N SER A 499 30.07 -19.35 -5.19
CA SER A 499 29.32 -18.10 -5.40
C SER A 499 27.92 -18.16 -4.76
N SER A 500 27.27 -17.02 -4.53
CA SER A 500 25.96 -17.02 -3.85
C SER A 500 24.89 -17.67 -4.71
N ARG A 501 25.05 -17.63 -6.03
CA ARG A 501 24.25 -18.39 -7.00
C ARG A 501 24.39 -19.89 -6.79
N GLU A 502 25.62 -20.39 -6.69
CA GLU A 502 25.91 -21.81 -6.48
C GLU A 502 25.46 -22.29 -5.09
N VAL A 503 25.68 -21.47 -4.05
CA VAL A 503 25.17 -21.75 -2.69
C VAL A 503 23.65 -21.89 -2.73
N ALA A 504 22.93 -20.94 -3.32
CA ALA A 504 21.48 -21.01 -3.44
C ALA A 504 21.02 -22.25 -4.21
N ALA A 505 21.68 -22.60 -5.32
CA ALA A 505 21.37 -23.80 -6.08
C ALA A 505 21.57 -25.07 -5.24
N LYS A 506 22.69 -25.20 -4.53
CA LYS A 506 22.99 -26.36 -3.67
C LYS A 506 22.00 -26.51 -2.53
N LEU A 507 21.69 -25.42 -1.83
CA LEU A 507 20.76 -25.43 -0.70
C LEU A 507 19.32 -25.80 -1.11
N THR A 508 18.94 -25.57 -2.37
CA THR A 508 17.54 -25.66 -2.80
C THR A 508 17.29 -26.76 -3.84
N ALA A 509 18.31 -27.54 -4.20
CA ALA A 509 18.23 -28.57 -5.22
C ALA A 509 17.36 -29.78 -4.83
N ASN A 510 17.24 -30.07 -3.53
CA ASN A 510 16.68 -31.33 -3.06
C ASN A 510 15.30 -31.17 -2.42
N GLY A 511 14.53 -32.26 -2.44
CA GLY A 511 13.26 -32.39 -1.72
C GLY A 511 12.20 -31.39 -2.15
N SER A 512 11.46 -30.86 -1.17
CA SER A 512 10.38 -29.91 -1.40
C SER A 512 10.87 -28.51 -1.81
N CYS A 513 12.13 -28.15 -1.57
CA CYS A 513 12.66 -26.82 -1.83
C CYS A 513 12.59 -26.43 -3.32
N ILE A 514 12.99 -27.33 -4.22
CA ILE A 514 13.07 -27.03 -5.67
C ILE A 514 11.70 -26.68 -6.29
N THR A 515 10.63 -27.15 -5.65
CA THR A 515 9.24 -26.94 -6.07
C THR A 515 8.86 -25.46 -6.15
N CYS A 516 9.36 -24.63 -5.22
CA CYS A 516 9.18 -23.18 -5.27
C CYS A 516 10.42 -22.50 -5.85
N HIS A 517 11.62 -23.00 -5.53
CA HIS A 517 12.87 -22.35 -5.92
C HIS A 517 13.14 -22.36 -7.43
N SER A 518 12.58 -23.32 -8.19
CA SER A 518 12.58 -23.29 -9.66
C SER A 518 11.92 -22.04 -10.26
N GLN A 519 11.01 -21.37 -9.53
CA GLN A 519 10.36 -20.14 -9.96
C GLN A 519 10.94 -18.86 -9.33
N LEU A 520 11.77 -19.01 -8.29
CA LEU A 520 12.33 -17.91 -7.50
C LEU A 520 13.81 -17.66 -7.82
N ASN A 521 14.62 -18.71 -7.81
CA ASN A 521 16.05 -18.61 -8.02
C ASN A 521 16.40 -17.97 -9.38
N PRO A 522 15.75 -18.35 -10.50
CA PRO A 522 15.99 -17.69 -11.79
C PRO A 522 15.88 -16.16 -11.72
N LEU A 523 14.80 -15.64 -11.15
CA LEU A 523 14.60 -14.19 -10.96
C LEU A 523 15.71 -13.56 -10.10
N GLY A 524 16.13 -14.26 -9.04
CA GLY A 524 17.23 -13.81 -8.18
C GLY A 524 18.59 -13.78 -8.86
N PHE A 525 18.87 -14.75 -9.74
CA PHE A 525 20.16 -14.89 -10.43
C PHE A 525 20.41 -13.79 -11.46
N VAL A 526 19.35 -13.29 -12.09
CA VAL A 526 19.42 -12.09 -12.96
C VAL A 526 20.02 -10.89 -12.22
N MET A 527 19.75 -10.79 -10.91
CA MET A 527 20.21 -9.70 -10.06
C MET A 527 21.53 -10.03 -9.33
N SER A 528 22.23 -11.09 -9.71
CA SER A 528 23.47 -11.53 -9.03
C SER A 528 24.61 -10.53 -9.19
N ALA A 529 24.63 -9.73 -10.26
CA ALA A 529 25.65 -8.69 -10.47
C ALA A 529 25.62 -7.53 -9.46
N TYR A 530 24.70 -7.53 -8.50
CA TYR A 530 24.66 -6.55 -7.42
C TYR A 530 25.12 -7.17 -6.10
N GLY A 531 26.04 -6.51 -5.41
CA GLY A 531 26.50 -6.87 -4.07
C GLY A 531 25.48 -6.56 -2.97
N PRO A 532 25.86 -6.78 -1.69
CA PRO A 532 24.97 -6.59 -0.53
C PRO A 532 24.55 -5.13 -0.28
N LEU A 533 25.26 -4.12 -0.81
CA LEU A 533 24.85 -2.71 -0.74
C LEU A 533 24.07 -2.25 -1.98
N GLY A 534 24.00 -3.10 -3.03
CA GLY A 534 23.46 -2.75 -4.34
C GLY A 534 24.49 -2.25 -5.33
N GLU A 535 25.78 -2.30 -4.99
CA GLU A 535 26.92 -1.99 -5.85
C GLU A 535 27.06 -3.01 -6.98
N TYR A 536 27.38 -2.54 -8.18
CA TYR A 536 27.49 -3.39 -9.35
C TYR A 536 28.88 -4.00 -9.39
N ARG A 537 28.98 -5.28 -9.74
CA ARG A 537 30.23 -6.04 -9.74
C ARG A 537 30.25 -7.09 -10.84
N THR A 538 31.44 -7.33 -11.37
CA THR A 538 31.73 -8.39 -12.34
C THR A 538 32.27 -9.66 -11.69
N THR A 539 32.72 -9.57 -10.43
CA THR A 539 33.13 -10.71 -9.61
C THR A 539 32.46 -10.71 -8.22
N GLU A 540 32.28 -11.90 -7.66
CA GLU A 540 31.93 -12.12 -6.25
C GLU A 540 33.16 -12.48 -5.45
N LYS A 541 33.34 -11.86 -4.29
CA LYS A 541 34.42 -12.21 -3.37
C LYS A 541 33.84 -12.86 -2.13
N THR A 542 34.39 -13.99 -1.73
CA THR A 542 34.20 -14.58 -0.40
C THR A 542 35.40 -14.23 0.47
N TYR A 543 35.23 -14.30 1.79
CA TYR A 543 36.21 -13.77 2.74
C TYR A 543 36.50 -14.76 3.88
N ASN A 544 37.73 -14.76 4.36
CA ASN A 544 38.14 -15.43 5.58
C ASN A 544 37.60 -14.71 6.83
N GLY A 545 37.70 -15.35 7.99
CA GLY A 545 37.30 -14.76 9.27
C GLY A 545 38.09 -13.51 9.66
N ASP A 546 39.32 -13.35 9.14
CA ASP A 546 40.16 -12.15 9.30
C ASP A 546 39.82 -11.02 8.30
N GLY A 547 38.88 -11.26 7.37
CA GLY A 547 38.45 -10.31 6.36
C GLY A 547 39.28 -10.28 5.08
N SER A 548 40.33 -11.11 4.95
CA SER A 548 41.07 -11.28 3.70
C SER A 548 40.21 -12.00 2.64
N VAL A 549 40.45 -11.73 1.35
CA VAL A 549 39.73 -12.41 0.26
C VAL A 549 40.09 -13.88 0.24
N PHE A 550 39.10 -14.75 0.35
CA PHE A 550 39.27 -16.21 0.25
C PHE A 550 39.26 -16.67 -1.20
N ARG A 551 38.25 -16.25 -1.97
CA ARG A 551 38.10 -16.61 -3.39
C ARG A 551 37.31 -15.55 -4.15
N GLU A 552 37.58 -15.46 -5.45
CA GLU A 552 36.78 -14.67 -6.38
C GLU A 552 36.07 -15.56 -7.41
N PHE A 553 34.81 -15.23 -7.73
CA PHE A 553 33.98 -15.94 -8.71
C PHE A 553 33.52 -14.96 -9.79
N PRO A 554 33.60 -15.31 -11.09
CA PRO A 554 32.98 -14.51 -12.13
C PRO A 554 31.46 -14.49 -11.97
N ILE A 555 30.85 -13.32 -12.15
CA ILE A 555 29.40 -13.19 -12.10
C ILE A 555 28.76 -13.80 -13.34
N ASN A 556 27.68 -14.56 -13.13
CA ASN A 556 26.83 -15.07 -14.18
C ASN A 556 25.38 -14.66 -13.91
N THR A 557 24.89 -13.66 -14.64
CA THR A 557 23.50 -13.17 -14.63
C THR A 557 22.61 -13.86 -15.66
N SER A 558 23.17 -14.71 -16.53
CA SER A 558 22.41 -15.36 -17.59
C SER A 558 21.49 -16.43 -17.02
N VAL A 559 20.22 -16.33 -17.41
CA VAL A 559 19.14 -17.21 -16.98
C VAL A 559 18.27 -17.52 -18.19
N ALA A 560 18.07 -18.81 -18.44
CA ALA A 560 17.12 -19.29 -19.43
C ALA A 560 15.73 -19.45 -18.81
N ASN A 561 14.68 -19.28 -19.61
CA ASN A 561 13.29 -19.53 -19.22
C ASN A 561 12.84 -18.74 -17.97
N VAL A 562 13.14 -17.44 -17.91
CA VAL A 562 12.66 -16.60 -16.81
C VAL A 562 11.15 -16.42 -16.93
N ASN A 563 10.44 -16.95 -15.95
CA ASN A 563 8.99 -16.88 -15.89
C ASN A 563 8.52 -15.52 -15.34
N VAL A 564 8.24 -14.57 -16.25
CA VAL A 564 7.63 -13.25 -15.94
C VAL A 564 6.14 -13.25 -16.25
N ASP A 565 5.77 -13.44 -17.53
CA ASP A 565 4.38 -13.55 -17.98
C ASP A 565 4.00 -15.02 -18.24
N SER A 566 4.06 -15.42 -19.51
CA SER A 566 3.78 -16.79 -20.01
C SER A 566 4.87 -17.31 -20.94
N ALA A 567 5.86 -16.47 -21.29
CA ALA A 567 6.98 -16.81 -22.12
C ALA A 567 8.18 -17.22 -21.26
N ASN A 568 8.88 -18.25 -21.72
CA ASN A 568 10.15 -18.69 -21.16
C ASN A 568 11.28 -17.87 -21.81
N ASP A 569 11.37 -16.59 -21.44
CA ASP A 569 12.35 -15.68 -22.02
C ASP A 569 13.76 -15.94 -21.47
N ASN A 570 14.76 -15.79 -22.33
CA ASN A 570 16.16 -15.83 -21.93
C ASN A 570 16.62 -14.40 -21.66
N VAL A 571 17.22 -14.17 -20.50
CA VAL A 571 17.80 -12.87 -20.13
C VAL A 571 19.27 -13.06 -19.77
N SER A 572 20.11 -12.14 -20.24
CA SER A 572 21.56 -12.21 -20.00
C SER A 572 22.01 -11.26 -18.89
N SER A 573 21.21 -10.23 -18.58
CA SER A 573 21.53 -9.18 -17.63
C SER A 573 20.29 -8.66 -16.90
N SER A 574 20.51 -7.87 -15.85
CA SER A 574 19.43 -7.14 -15.18
C SER A 574 18.77 -6.09 -16.07
N ASP A 575 19.47 -5.58 -17.08
CA ASP A 575 18.89 -4.63 -18.05
C ASP A 575 17.95 -5.34 -19.03
N ASP A 576 18.31 -6.54 -19.51
CA ASP A 576 17.40 -7.35 -20.34
C ASP A 576 16.13 -7.71 -19.57
N PHE A 577 16.27 -7.99 -18.27
CA PHE A 577 15.14 -8.24 -17.39
C PHE A 577 14.30 -6.98 -17.15
N ALA A 578 14.91 -5.82 -16.98
CA ALA A 578 14.21 -4.54 -16.91
C ALA A 578 13.37 -4.27 -18.18
N GLU A 579 13.93 -4.55 -19.36
CA GLU A 579 13.24 -4.47 -20.65
C GLU A 579 12.05 -5.43 -20.74
N LEU A 580 12.26 -6.69 -20.35
CA LEU A 580 11.21 -7.70 -20.27
C LEU A 580 10.07 -7.25 -19.33
N MET A 581 10.42 -6.79 -18.13
CA MET A 581 9.47 -6.31 -17.14
C MET A 581 8.71 -5.07 -17.59
N GLY A 582 9.36 -4.11 -18.26
CA GLY A 582 8.68 -2.92 -18.81
C GLY A 582 7.58 -3.30 -19.81
N ARG A 583 7.77 -4.39 -20.56
CA ARG A 583 6.79 -4.92 -21.52
C ARG A 583 5.75 -5.83 -20.87
N SER A 584 6.05 -6.39 -19.71
CA SER A 584 5.21 -7.39 -19.04
C SER A 584 3.78 -6.90 -18.80
N ALA A 585 2.81 -7.77 -19.10
CA ALA A 585 1.41 -7.56 -18.76
C ALA A 585 1.16 -7.78 -17.26
N LYS A 586 1.79 -8.81 -16.69
CA LYS A 586 1.70 -9.14 -15.26
C LYS A 586 2.29 -8.05 -14.38
N GLY A 587 3.41 -7.45 -14.79
CA GLY A 587 4.02 -6.30 -14.12
C GLY A 587 3.06 -5.11 -14.05
N LYS A 588 2.39 -4.79 -15.16
CA LYS A 588 1.38 -3.73 -15.21
C LYS A 588 0.16 -4.04 -14.35
N ALA A 589 -0.35 -5.28 -14.41
CA ALA A 589 -1.46 -5.71 -13.57
C ALA A 589 -1.10 -5.64 -12.07
N CYS A 590 0.15 -5.94 -11.71
CA CYS A 590 0.62 -5.84 -10.34
C CYS A 590 0.65 -4.38 -9.85
N LEU A 591 1.15 -3.43 -10.66
CA LEU A 591 1.04 -2.01 -10.34
C LEU A 591 -0.43 -1.57 -10.26
N ALA A 592 -1.30 -2.04 -11.15
CA ALA A 592 -2.73 -1.72 -11.12
C ALA A 592 -3.35 -2.10 -9.77
N THR A 593 -3.07 -3.32 -9.28
CA THR A 593 -3.50 -3.80 -7.96
C THR A 593 -3.00 -2.89 -6.84
N TYR A 594 -1.70 -2.55 -6.79
CA TYR A 594 -1.18 -1.68 -5.73
C TYR A 594 -1.68 -0.24 -5.81
N ALA A 595 -1.85 0.30 -7.03
CA ALA A 595 -2.43 1.62 -7.25
C ALA A 595 -3.88 1.66 -6.74
N PHE A 596 -4.69 0.64 -7.07
CA PHE A 596 -6.03 0.48 -6.53
C PHE A 596 -6.02 0.40 -5.01
N ARG A 597 -5.25 -0.54 -4.44
CA ARG A 597 -5.20 -0.77 -3.00
C ARG A 597 -4.87 0.49 -2.23
N MET A 598 -3.88 1.23 -2.71
CA MET A 598 -3.47 2.47 -2.06
C MET A 598 -4.53 3.55 -2.23
N LEU A 599 -5.00 3.85 -3.45
CA LEU A 599 -5.98 4.93 -3.64
C LEU A 599 -7.31 4.67 -2.92
N HIS A 600 -7.75 3.42 -2.81
CA HIS A 600 -8.98 3.02 -2.11
C HIS A 600 -8.75 2.64 -0.63
N MET A 601 -7.48 2.51 -0.19
CA MET A 601 -7.08 2.12 1.16
C MET A 601 -7.73 0.82 1.66
N ARG A 602 -7.84 -0.18 0.77
CA ARG A 602 -8.38 -1.52 1.05
C ARG A 602 -7.87 -2.54 0.04
N GLU A 603 -8.05 -3.83 0.32
CA GLU A 603 -7.83 -4.85 -0.70
C GLU A 603 -8.96 -4.89 -1.72
N GLU A 604 -8.63 -5.33 -2.92
CA GLU A 604 -9.60 -5.59 -3.98
C GLU A 604 -10.43 -6.84 -3.71
N GLU A 605 -11.70 -6.77 -4.10
CA GLU A 605 -12.61 -7.89 -4.11
C GLU A 605 -13.02 -8.23 -5.56
N ASP A 606 -13.77 -9.32 -5.74
CA ASP A 606 -14.21 -9.73 -7.07
C ASP A 606 -15.13 -8.73 -7.77
N SER A 607 -15.78 -7.83 -7.04
CA SER A 607 -16.61 -6.73 -7.59
C SER A 607 -15.77 -5.55 -8.12
N ASP A 608 -14.50 -5.45 -7.76
CA ASP A 608 -13.58 -4.39 -8.21
C ASP A 608 -12.94 -4.66 -9.57
N LYS A 609 -13.33 -5.75 -10.24
CA LYS A 609 -12.82 -6.15 -11.56
C LYS A 609 -12.88 -5.01 -12.58
N CYS A 610 -13.89 -4.15 -12.52
CA CYS A 610 -13.98 -3.01 -13.43
C CYS A 610 -12.92 -1.94 -13.16
N ALA A 611 -12.74 -1.53 -11.90
CA ALA A 611 -11.73 -0.56 -11.52
C ALA A 611 -10.31 -1.06 -11.88
N LEU A 612 -10.00 -2.33 -11.59
CA LEU A 612 -8.70 -2.91 -11.90
C LEU A 612 -8.46 -3.05 -13.41
N ALA A 613 -9.48 -3.46 -14.17
CA ALA A 613 -9.41 -3.57 -15.63
C ALA A 613 -9.08 -2.23 -16.30
N ASP A 614 -9.72 -1.14 -15.82
CA ASP A 614 -9.49 0.19 -16.35
C ASP A 614 -8.03 0.61 -16.15
N VAL A 615 -7.49 0.41 -14.95
CA VAL A 615 -6.09 0.76 -14.61
C VAL A 615 -5.10 -0.10 -15.39
N GLU A 616 -5.34 -1.40 -15.49
CA GLU A 616 -4.53 -2.31 -16.29
C GLU A 616 -4.49 -1.86 -17.76
N SER A 617 -5.65 -1.53 -18.35
CA SER A 617 -5.76 -1.06 -19.72
C SER A 617 -5.00 0.25 -19.95
N MET A 618 -5.06 1.19 -19.00
CA MET A 618 -4.32 2.46 -19.09
C MET A 618 -2.80 2.23 -19.06
N LEU A 619 -2.33 1.32 -18.20
CA LEU A 619 -0.90 0.97 -18.14
C LEU A 619 -0.45 0.25 -19.42
N GLN A 620 -1.29 -0.63 -19.98
CA GLN A 620 -1.00 -1.35 -21.23
C GLN A 620 -0.92 -0.41 -22.44
N SER A 621 -1.72 0.66 -22.46
CA SER A 621 -1.68 1.65 -23.55
C SER A 621 -0.46 2.59 -23.49
N GLY A 622 0.42 2.44 -22.50
CA GLY A 622 1.55 3.36 -22.28
C GLY A 622 1.12 4.73 -21.75
N MET A 623 -0.01 4.81 -21.04
CA MET A 623 -0.45 6.07 -20.44
C MET A 623 0.58 6.56 -19.39
N PRO A 624 0.88 7.88 -19.36
CA PRO A 624 1.72 8.45 -18.31
C PRO A 624 1.18 8.14 -16.90
N LEU A 625 2.07 7.77 -15.97
CA LEU A 625 1.70 7.28 -14.64
C LEU A 625 0.83 8.29 -13.86
N LYS A 626 1.12 9.59 -13.97
CA LYS A 626 0.26 10.63 -13.36
C LYS A 626 -1.18 10.55 -13.87
N GLN A 627 -1.40 10.35 -15.16
CA GLN A 627 -2.74 10.21 -15.72
C GLN A 627 -3.43 8.93 -15.26
N VAL A 628 -2.68 7.82 -15.11
CA VAL A 628 -3.20 6.58 -14.53
C VAL A 628 -3.70 6.82 -13.11
N PHE A 629 -2.91 7.46 -12.25
CA PHE A 629 -3.33 7.76 -10.86
C PHE A 629 -4.53 8.71 -10.81
N LEU A 630 -4.55 9.75 -11.64
CA LEU A 630 -5.68 10.69 -11.70
C LEU A 630 -6.97 10.02 -12.15
N LYS A 631 -6.93 9.24 -13.22
CA LYS A 631 -8.11 8.54 -13.76
C LYS A 631 -8.58 7.42 -12.83
N ASN A 632 -7.68 6.76 -12.10
CA ASN A 632 -8.06 5.79 -11.08
C ASN A 632 -8.83 6.50 -9.93
N ALA A 633 -8.27 7.58 -9.40
CA ALA A 633 -8.87 8.36 -8.31
C ALA A 633 -10.15 9.11 -8.71
N THR A 634 -10.44 9.25 -10.01
CA THR A 634 -11.66 9.90 -10.54
C THR A 634 -12.49 8.95 -11.40
N SER A 635 -12.28 7.65 -11.24
CA SER A 635 -13.08 6.61 -11.90
C SER A 635 -14.54 6.68 -11.46
N ASP A 636 -15.44 6.07 -12.24
CA ASP A 636 -16.87 6.06 -11.90
C ASP A 636 -17.13 5.47 -10.49
N ASP A 637 -16.28 4.55 -10.03
CA ASP A 637 -16.33 3.96 -8.69
C ASP A 637 -16.35 4.99 -7.55
N ILE A 638 -15.76 6.19 -7.73
CA ILE A 638 -15.77 7.21 -6.68
C ILE A 638 -17.18 7.67 -6.31
N TYR A 639 -18.15 7.54 -7.22
CA TYR A 639 -19.53 7.95 -7.04
C TYR A 639 -20.42 6.89 -6.40
N TRP A 640 -19.89 5.69 -6.13
CA TRP A 640 -20.70 4.54 -5.74
C TRP A 640 -20.18 3.85 -4.46
N ARG A 641 -21.09 3.22 -3.71
CA ARG A 641 -20.76 2.26 -2.65
C ARG A 641 -21.72 1.08 -2.61
N GLY A 642 -21.33 0.02 -1.90
CA GLY A 642 -22.18 -1.10 -1.55
C GLY A 642 -23.25 -0.71 -0.53
N PHE A 643 -24.27 -1.57 -0.39
CA PHE A 643 -25.32 -1.39 0.61
C PHE A 643 -24.88 -1.79 2.00
#